data_AF-A0A951SCT7-F1
#
_entry.id   AF-A0A951SCT7-F1
#
_cell.length_a   1.000
_cell.length_b   1.000
_cell.length_c   1.000
_cell.angle_alpha   90.00
_cell.angle_beta   90.00
_cell.angle_gamma   90.00
#
_symmetry.space_group_name_H-M   'P 1'
#
loop_
_entity.id
_entity.type
_entity.pdbx_description
1 polymer ?
#
loop_
_entity_poly.entity_id
_entity_poly.type
_entity_poly.pdbx_seq_one_letter_code
_entity_poly.pdbx_strand_id
1 'polypeptide(L)'
;MKKDIILLIFLMAFASMGYSQRGRILLVGGGGEKNNVNGWSVPAYKWAVQGKRVAVIGSSTGSLAPYLKQYCGAAFAKEFAVASRDSADSQVLFDTLMTYQAIFFRGGDQYDYYSYYKGTRLQLAAETLFTNGGTLAGTSAGMHILSSVIFTAKKGTVYPYEAIENPNNSYMTLADDFFDFFPNYLFDTHFAERARFARLAGFLAKYSLTNQKNVIGLGLDDMTCMAVDTNNIGTVYGTGCANFYSFDQPFVLNGTKLLHPGMNVKQLPQGSTYNFSTGEFTTAPLDRFLETDDLHETGNLTLLASGGNTLANNNAMLNDLVTNCGNLTDQVLILTGDLSTAQSFETRIEQAGASVAGVFLMDAANGANENLAEKINSLKKLLFVANPTAGFNAFLNTPNGLLLQNKLKSSGIVVAFVGDDARFAGKTVVDNYYTSLASWYGELEFSRGLCMLKNTVIMPNTYFNSDIYENTATAVPYAMVRDTLRYGIWLTSKSYMKVMPVVGYTTLTGYGQHPVMVLRNEGGKAGYVTQTSTGSSSAKPRMVAGFENLVFSLVDETLPYQMGQTEASSIGEQSPDDGILVFGNPTRETLLVKSPFTRFIWKIINTQGLCLGKGTAETEQIRLNLKPFDSGVYVLHISDFEGKRSFAKKIIKL
;
A
#
# COMPACT_ATOMS: atom_id res chain seq x y z
N MET A 1 38.13 -41.29 47.88
CA MET A 1 38.80 -41.55 46.59
C MET A 1 37.91 -42.20 45.52
N LYS A 2 37.25 -43.36 45.72
CA LYS A 2 36.35 -43.92 44.67
C LYS A 2 34.95 -43.28 44.59
N LYS A 3 34.45 -42.64 45.64
CA LYS A 3 33.15 -41.92 45.64
C LYS A 3 33.24 -40.51 45.03
N ASP A 4 34.39 -39.85 45.16
CA ASP A 4 34.60 -38.48 44.68
C ASP A 4 34.81 -38.41 43.16
N ILE A 5 35.34 -39.49 42.56
CA ILE A 5 35.53 -39.61 41.11
C ILE A 5 34.19 -39.83 40.37
N ILE A 6 33.24 -40.54 40.98
CA ILE A 6 31.92 -40.79 40.37
C ILE A 6 31.07 -39.51 40.39
N LEU A 7 31.17 -38.69 41.44
CA LEU A 7 30.48 -37.40 41.51
C LEU A 7 31.05 -36.38 40.52
N LEU A 8 32.38 -36.40 40.27
CA LEU A 8 33.03 -35.54 39.28
C LEU A 8 32.66 -35.92 37.83
N ILE A 9 32.51 -37.22 37.54
CA ILE A 9 32.07 -37.71 36.22
C ILE A 9 30.58 -37.43 36.00
N PHE A 10 29.75 -37.47 37.05
CA PHE A 10 28.33 -37.11 36.97
C PHE A 10 28.11 -35.60 36.80
N LEU A 11 28.97 -34.75 37.37
CA LEU A 11 28.94 -33.29 37.17
C LEU A 11 29.53 -32.85 35.81
N MET A 12 30.49 -33.58 35.24
CA MET A 12 30.99 -33.30 33.88
C MET A 12 30.01 -33.74 32.78
N ALA A 13 29.15 -34.73 33.04
CA ALA A 13 28.11 -35.15 32.09
C ALA A 13 26.95 -34.14 31.96
N PHE A 14 26.77 -33.24 32.93
CA PHE A 14 25.80 -32.13 32.86
C PHE A 14 26.40 -30.83 32.28
N ALA A 15 27.73 -30.77 32.08
CA ALA A 15 28.42 -29.58 31.56
C ALA A 15 28.48 -29.52 30.02
N SER A 16 27.91 -30.50 29.30
CA SER A 16 27.85 -30.54 27.84
C SER A 16 26.44 -30.72 27.28
N MET A 17 25.40 -30.40 28.05
CA MET A 17 24.19 -29.83 27.44
C MET A 17 24.50 -28.38 27.09
N GLY A 18 25.38 -28.18 26.11
CA GLY A 18 25.39 -26.92 25.38
C GLY A 18 23.98 -26.79 24.81
N TYR A 19 23.20 -25.84 25.34
CA TYR A 19 22.00 -25.40 24.65
C TYR A 19 22.45 -25.08 23.22
N SER A 20 22.11 -25.95 22.27
CA SER A 20 22.38 -25.72 20.86
C SER A 20 21.61 -24.45 20.52
N GLN A 21 22.34 -23.34 20.50
CA GLN A 21 21.76 -22.06 20.16
C GLN A 21 21.49 -22.13 18.66
N ARG A 22 20.21 -22.08 18.29
CA ARG A 22 19.76 -22.01 16.91
C ARG A 22 20.54 -20.90 16.20
N GLY A 23 20.95 -21.15 14.96
CA GLY A 23 21.75 -20.23 14.17
C GLY A 23 21.03 -18.92 13.87
N ARG A 24 21.71 -18.07 13.10
CA ARG A 24 21.19 -16.76 12.68
C ARG A 24 21.00 -16.70 11.17
N ILE A 25 20.08 -15.87 10.68
CA ILE A 25 19.74 -15.81 9.26
C ILE A 25 19.80 -14.37 8.73
N LEU A 26 20.40 -14.19 7.55
CA LEU A 26 20.34 -12.94 6.81
C LEU A 26 19.41 -13.09 5.59
N LEU A 27 18.29 -12.36 5.60
CA LEU A 27 17.36 -12.27 4.48
C LEU A 27 17.70 -11.04 3.63
N VAL A 28 17.74 -11.17 2.30
CA VAL A 28 18.11 -10.07 1.40
C VAL A 28 17.15 -9.99 0.21
N GLY A 29 16.53 -8.82 0.02
CA GLY A 29 15.50 -8.60 -0.99
C GLY A 29 16.02 -8.48 -2.42
N GLY A 30 17.34 -8.38 -2.64
CA GLY A 30 17.97 -8.24 -3.96
C GLY A 30 18.62 -6.87 -4.18
N GLY A 31 18.77 -6.42 -5.43
CA GLY A 31 19.28 -5.09 -5.77
C GLY A 31 20.79 -4.97 -6.05
N GLY A 32 21.58 -6.04 -5.84
CA GLY A 32 23.01 -6.06 -6.15
C GLY A 32 23.88 -5.20 -5.22
N GLU A 33 25.05 -5.71 -4.89
CA GLU A 33 25.99 -5.05 -4.00
C GLU A 33 26.66 -3.84 -4.69
N LYS A 34 27.04 -2.84 -3.88
CA LYS A 34 27.90 -1.73 -4.34
C LYS A 34 29.31 -1.98 -3.82
N ASN A 35 30.31 -2.00 -4.70
CA ASN A 35 31.72 -2.29 -4.40
C ASN A 35 32.43 -1.16 -3.64
N ASN A 36 31.86 -0.77 -2.49
CA ASN A 36 32.43 0.22 -1.59
C ASN A 36 32.03 -0.12 -0.13
N VAL A 37 32.83 0.37 0.83
CA VAL A 37 32.66 0.08 2.26
C VAL A 37 31.40 0.70 2.89
N ASN A 38 30.81 1.69 2.22
CA ASN A 38 29.59 2.38 2.64
C ASN A 38 28.35 1.85 1.90
N GLY A 39 28.48 0.76 1.13
CA GLY A 39 27.39 0.19 0.37
C GLY A 39 26.28 -0.29 1.29
N TRP A 40 25.02 -0.15 0.85
CA TRP A 40 23.82 -0.46 1.63
C TRP A 40 23.84 -1.84 2.30
N SER A 41 24.45 -2.84 1.66
CA SER A 41 24.52 -4.22 2.12
C SER A 41 25.63 -4.48 3.15
N VAL A 42 26.67 -3.64 3.20
CA VAL A 42 27.88 -3.90 4.00
C VAL A 42 27.56 -4.11 5.49
N PRO A 43 26.73 -3.29 6.17
CA PRO A 43 26.44 -3.47 7.59
C PRO A 43 25.82 -4.84 7.90
N ALA A 44 24.79 -5.24 7.14
CA ALA A 44 24.07 -6.49 7.35
C ALA A 44 24.92 -7.71 6.94
N TYR A 45 25.68 -7.61 5.85
CA TYR A 45 26.52 -8.70 5.38
C TYR A 45 27.70 -8.92 6.32
N LYS A 46 28.32 -7.83 6.83
CA LYS A 46 29.34 -7.91 7.87
C LYS A 46 28.81 -8.58 9.13
N TRP A 47 27.62 -8.19 9.59
CA TRP A 47 26.96 -8.87 10.71
C TRP A 47 26.87 -10.39 10.47
N ALA A 48 26.53 -10.83 9.25
CA ALA A 48 26.39 -12.24 8.91
C ALA A 48 27.73 -13.00 8.83
N VAL A 49 28.78 -12.40 8.23
CA VAL A 49 29.97 -13.15 7.79
C VAL A 49 31.29 -12.78 8.45
N GLN A 50 31.36 -11.70 9.25
CA GLN A 50 32.62 -11.21 9.79
C GLN A 50 33.39 -12.31 10.55
N GLY A 51 34.65 -12.52 10.19
CA GLY A 51 35.53 -13.52 10.80
C GLY A 51 35.23 -14.99 10.42
N LYS A 52 34.23 -15.23 9.55
CA LYS A 52 33.78 -16.59 9.22
C LYS A 52 34.38 -17.13 7.92
N ARG A 53 34.41 -18.46 7.82
CA ARG A 53 34.50 -19.19 6.54
C ARG A 53 33.11 -19.27 5.91
N VAL A 54 32.93 -18.69 4.72
CA VAL A 54 31.65 -18.60 4.02
C VAL A 54 31.62 -19.44 2.75
N ALA A 55 30.65 -20.32 2.63
CA ALA A 55 30.34 -21.01 1.38
C ALA A 55 29.24 -20.25 0.66
N VAL A 56 29.52 -19.73 -0.54
CA VAL A 56 28.52 -19.10 -1.40
C VAL A 56 27.99 -20.14 -2.38
N ILE A 57 26.69 -20.39 -2.37
CA ILE A 57 26.03 -21.44 -3.14
C ILE A 57 25.15 -20.82 -4.22
N GLY A 58 25.25 -21.33 -5.45
CA GLY A 58 24.35 -21.00 -6.55
C GLY A 58 24.41 -22.05 -7.67
N SER A 59 23.54 -21.96 -8.67
CA SER A 59 23.61 -22.83 -9.86
C SER A 59 24.83 -22.51 -10.76
N SER A 60 25.50 -21.38 -10.52
CA SER A 60 26.76 -20.99 -11.15
C SER A 60 27.62 -20.18 -10.17
N THR A 61 28.93 -20.05 -10.44
CA THR A 61 29.82 -19.17 -9.67
C THR A 61 29.59 -17.69 -10.03
N GLY A 62 30.10 -16.78 -9.20
CA GLY A 62 29.90 -15.34 -9.35
C GLY A 62 30.92 -14.53 -8.55
N SER A 63 30.53 -13.33 -8.13
CA SER A 63 31.43 -12.33 -7.52
C SER A 63 31.15 -12.03 -6.05
N LEU A 64 30.23 -12.75 -5.40
CA LEU A 64 29.84 -12.45 -4.03
C LEU A 64 30.94 -12.83 -3.02
N ALA A 65 31.61 -13.97 -3.19
CA ALA A 65 32.71 -14.36 -2.29
C ALA A 65 33.86 -13.32 -2.22
N PRO A 66 34.38 -12.77 -3.34
CA PRO A 66 35.29 -11.62 -3.31
C PRO A 66 34.74 -10.42 -2.54
N TYR A 67 33.48 -10.05 -2.79
CA TYR A 67 32.83 -8.93 -2.10
C TYR A 67 32.78 -9.13 -0.57
N LEU A 68 32.37 -10.32 -0.12
CA LEU A 68 32.29 -10.66 1.31
C LEU A 68 33.66 -10.61 1.99
N LYS A 69 34.72 -11.05 1.30
CA LYS A 69 36.10 -10.98 1.81
C LYS A 69 36.60 -9.53 1.87
N GLN A 70 36.38 -8.77 0.80
CA GLN A 70 36.93 -7.42 0.66
C GLN A 70 36.23 -6.38 1.53
N TYR A 71 34.89 -6.42 1.62
CA TYR A 71 34.11 -5.35 2.24
C TYR A 71 33.41 -5.77 3.54
N CYS A 72 33.10 -7.05 3.71
CA CYS A 72 32.30 -7.55 4.84
C CYS A 72 33.12 -8.27 5.92
N GLY A 73 34.42 -8.46 5.69
CA GLY A 73 35.33 -9.04 6.69
C GLY A 73 35.23 -10.56 6.87
N ALA A 74 34.77 -11.30 5.85
CA ALA A 74 34.86 -12.76 5.87
C ALA A 74 36.34 -13.21 5.95
N ALA A 75 36.67 -14.14 6.85
CA ALA A 75 38.03 -14.68 6.95
C ALA A 75 38.39 -15.50 5.71
N PHE A 76 37.40 -16.20 5.15
CA PHE A 76 37.51 -16.93 3.90
C PHE A 76 36.13 -16.98 3.24
N ALA A 77 36.06 -16.89 1.92
CA ALA A 77 34.83 -17.08 1.17
C ALA A 77 35.13 -17.84 -0.13
N LYS A 78 34.26 -18.78 -0.51
CA LYS A 78 34.38 -19.57 -1.74
C LYS A 78 33.01 -19.80 -2.37
N GLU A 79 32.94 -19.67 -3.69
CA GLU A 79 31.77 -20.01 -4.50
C GLU A 79 31.72 -21.50 -4.81
N PHE A 80 30.52 -22.07 -4.78
CA PHE A 80 30.22 -23.44 -5.17
C PHE A 80 29.07 -23.41 -6.20
N ALA A 81 29.37 -23.87 -7.42
CA ALA A 81 28.34 -24.09 -8.43
C ALA A 81 27.69 -25.46 -8.21
N VAL A 82 26.46 -25.45 -7.72
CA VAL A 82 25.65 -26.65 -7.47
C VAL A 82 24.46 -26.61 -8.42
N ALA A 83 24.67 -27.11 -9.64
CA ALA A 83 23.73 -26.99 -10.76
C ALA A 83 22.93 -28.28 -11.06
N SER A 84 22.90 -29.24 -10.12
CA SER A 84 22.21 -30.51 -10.31
C SER A 84 21.87 -31.16 -8.97
N ARG A 85 20.90 -32.08 -8.97
CA ARG A 85 20.58 -32.88 -7.79
C ARG A 85 21.78 -33.75 -7.35
N ASP A 86 22.50 -34.35 -8.30
CA ASP A 86 23.65 -35.22 -7.98
C ASP A 86 24.79 -34.46 -7.30
N SER A 87 25.08 -33.24 -7.76
CA SER A 87 26.09 -32.40 -7.11
C SER A 87 25.63 -31.91 -5.74
N ALA A 88 24.33 -31.62 -5.55
CA ALA A 88 23.74 -31.25 -4.26
C ALA A 88 23.72 -32.43 -3.26
N ASP A 89 23.58 -33.66 -3.74
CA ASP A 89 23.52 -34.88 -2.90
C ASP A 89 24.89 -35.55 -2.69
N SER A 90 25.97 -34.88 -3.08
CA SER A 90 27.34 -35.38 -2.92
C SER A 90 27.80 -35.38 -1.46
N GLN A 91 28.31 -36.51 -0.98
CA GLN A 91 28.94 -36.60 0.35
C GLN A 91 30.17 -35.67 0.46
N VAL A 92 30.95 -35.54 -0.61
CA VAL A 92 32.12 -34.63 -0.64
C VAL A 92 31.69 -33.18 -0.44
N LEU A 93 30.58 -32.77 -1.07
CA LEU A 93 30.04 -31.42 -0.86
C LEU A 93 29.60 -31.24 0.60
N PHE A 94 28.84 -32.19 1.15
CA PHE A 94 28.41 -32.17 2.55
C PHE A 94 29.60 -31.98 3.51
N ASP A 95 30.59 -32.87 3.42
CA ASP A 95 31.78 -32.85 4.28
C ASP A 95 32.53 -31.52 4.14
N THR A 96 32.61 -31.00 2.91
CA THR A 96 33.22 -29.69 2.64
C THR A 96 32.44 -28.58 3.33
N LEU A 97 31.11 -28.53 3.20
CA LEU A 97 30.26 -27.51 3.79
C LEU A 97 30.29 -27.52 5.32
N MET A 98 30.51 -28.68 5.95
CA MET A 98 30.68 -28.78 7.41
C MET A 98 31.96 -28.11 7.93
N THR A 99 32.91 -27.77 7.05
CA THR A 99 34.10 -26.95 7.40
C THR A 99 33.85 -25.44 7.37
N TYR A 100 32.63 -25.02 6.99
CA TYR A 100 32.22 -23.62 6.90
C TYR A 100 31.34 -23.23 8.09
N GLN A 101 31.31 -21.94 8.40
CA GLN A 101 30.54 -21.37 9.51
C GLN A 101 29.34 -20.54 9.01
N ALA A 102 29.29 -20.30 7.70
CA ALA A 102 28.17 -19.66 7.05
C ALA A 102 27.94 -20.22 5.64
N ILE A 103 26.67 -20.33 5.25
CA ILE A 103 26.24 -20.63 3.89
C ILE A 103 25.45 -19.41 3.38
N PHE A 104 25.81 -18.91 2.21
CA PHE A 104 25.14 -17.80 1.54
C PHE A 104 24.58 -18.28 0.20
N PHE A 105 23.26 -18.34 0.06
CA PHE A 105 22.56 -18.64 -1.19
C PHE A 105 22.44 -17.38 -2.06
N ARG A 106 22.99 -17.43 -3.28
CA ARG A 106 22.94 -16.31 -4.22
C ARG A 106 21.54 -16.11 -4.82
N GLY A 107 21.40 -15.03 -5.60
CA GLY A 107 20.28 -14.87 -6.52
C GLY A 107 20.40 -15.81 -7.72
N GLY A 108 19.28 -16.06 -8.39
CA GLY A 108 19.17 -17.00 -9.50
C GLY A 108 17.70 -17.36 -9.75
N ASP A 109 17.47 -18.58 -10.21
CA ASP A 109 16.13 -19.16 -10.28
C ASP A 109 15.86 -19.99 -9.01
N GLN A 110 14.79 -19.67 -8.29
CA GLN A 110 14.40 -20.43 -7.10
C GLN A 110 13.90 -21.84 -7.42
N TYR A 111 13.46 -22.12 -8.66
CA TYR A 111 13.11 -23.47 -9.08
C TYR A 111 14.33 -24.38 -9.18
N ASP A 112 15.49 -23.84 -9.60
CA ASP A 112 16.76 -24.60 -9.58
C ASP A 112 17.07 -25.04 -8.16
N TYR A 113 17.00 -24.13 -7.18
CA TYR A 113 17.27 -24.48 -5.78
C TYR A 113 16.27 -25.50 -5.24
N TYR A 114 14.98 -25.29 -5.49
CA TYR A 114 13.94 -26.22 -5.05
C TYR A 114 14.10 -27.62 -5.67
N SER A 115 14.40 -27.69 -6.97
CA SER A 115 14.50 -28.97 -7.70
C SER A 115 15.82 -29.71 -7.46
N TYR A 116 16.94 -28.99 -7.27
CA TYR A 116 18.25 -29.61 -7.05
C TYR A 116 18.49 -29.94 -5.58
N TYR A 117 18.05 -29.12 -4.63
CA TYR A 117 18.55 -29.22 -3.25
C TYR A 117 17.58 -29.95 -2.31
N LYS A 118 16.27 -29.97 -2.61
CA LYS A 118 15.27 -30.60 -1.76
C LYS A 118 15.56 -32.10 -1.57
N GLY A 119 15.60 -32.54 -0.32
CA GLY A 119 15.85 -33.93 0.07
C GLY A 119 17.27 -34.42 -0.29
N THR A 120 18.24 -33.51 -0.36
CA THR A 120 19.65 -33.84 -0.62
C THR A 120 20.54 -33.54 0.60
N ARG A 121 21.77 -34.02 0.56
CA ARG A 121 22.78 -33.65 1.56
C ARG A 121 23.07 -32.15 1.65
N LEU A 122 22.88 -31.36 0.60
CA LEU A 122 23.03 -29.90 0.70
C LEU A 122 21.98 -29.27 1.63
N GLN A 123 20.72 -29.71 1.53
CA GLN A 123 19.68 -29.32 2.48
C GLN A 123 20.08 -29.70 3.91
N LEU A 124 20.49 -30.96 4.11
CA LEU A 124 20.93 -31.46 5.42
C LEU A 124 22.13 -30.66 5.97
N ALA A 125 23.08 -30.26 5.12
CA ALA A 125 24.21 -29.43 5.50
C ALA A 125 23.75 -28.05 5.99
N ALA A 126 22.84 -27.39 5.28
CA ALA A 126 22.31 -26.09 5.68
C ALA A 126 21.57 -26.18 7.03
N GLU A 127 20.72 -27.20 7.20
CA GLU A 127 19.98 -27.45 8.45
C GLU A 127 20.92 -27.77 9.62
N THR A 128 21.94 -28.61 9.39
CA THR A 128 22.94 -28.98 10.39
C THR A 128 23.77 -27.77 10.81
N LEU A 129 24.25 -26.98 9.84
CA LEU A 129 25.01 -25.76 10.10
C LEU A 129 24.18 -24.77 10.92
N PHE A 130 22.91 -24.59 10.57
CA PHE A 130 22.00 -23.71 11.30
C PHE A 130 21.71 -24.21 12.72
N THR A 131 21.47 -25.51 12.90
CA THR A 131 21.28 -26.12 14.23
C THR A 131 22.53 -25.99 15.10
N ASN A 132 23.72 -26.02 14.50
CA ASN A 132 25.00 -25.84 15.20
C ASN A 132 25.41 -24.37 15.40
N GLY A 133 24.48 -23.41 15.31
CA GLY A 133 24.74 -21.98 15.57
C GLY A 133 25.40 -21.23 14.39
N GLY A 134 25.46 -21.84 13.22
CA GLY A 134 25.99 -21.24 11.99
C GLY A 134 25.10 -20.12 11.43
N THR A 135 25.54 -19.51 10.33
CA THR A 135 24.78 -18.44 9.67
C THR A 135 24.30 -18.87 8.29
N LEU A 136 23.01 -18.76 8.05
CA LEU A 136 22.44 -18.85 6.71
C LEU A 136 22.20 -17.44 6.17
N ALA A 137 22.38 -17.26 4.87
CA ALA A 137 22.08 -16.00 4.20
C ALA A 137 21.51 -16.29 2.82
N GLY A 138 20.65 -15.42 2.31
CA GLY A 138 20.00 -15.62 1.01
C GLY A 138 19.61 -14.30 0.37
N THR A 139 19.93 -14.12 -0.92
CA THR A 139 19.50 -12.94 -1.70
C THR A 139 18.60 -13.32 -2.86
N SER A 140 17.48 -12.61 -3.02
CA SER A 140 16.48 -12.88 -4.07
C SER A 140 15.97 -14.34 -4.02
N ALA A 141 16.26 -15.17 -5.03
CA ALA A 141 15.93 -16.60 -5.01
C ALA A 141 16.48 -17.32 -3.77
N GLY A 142 17.68 -16.95 -3.31
CA GLY A 142 18.27 -17.48 -2.09
C GLY A 142 17.49 -17.10 -0.82
N MET A 143 16.76 -15.97 -0.81
CA MET A 143 15.86 -15.63 0.29
C MET A 143 14.56 -16.43 0.22
N HIS A 144 13.97 -16.61 -0.97
CA HIS A 144 12.72 -17.37 -1.16
C HIS A 144 12.78 -18.79 -0.59
N ILE A 145 13.93 -19.46 -0.70
CA ILE A 145 14.07 -20.83 -0.21
C ILE A 145 14.14 -20.91 1.31
N LEU A 146 14.41 -19.80 2.03
CA LEU A 146 14.59 -19.83 3.49
C LEU A 146 13.27 -19.80 4.27
N SER A 147 12.14 -19.46 3.65
CA SER A 147 10.81 -19.53 4.26
C SER A 147 10.23 -20.93 4.26
N SER A 148 9.32 -21.20 5.21
CA SER A 148 8.55 -22.46 5.26
C SER A 148 7.69 -22.69 4.02
N VAL A 149 7.10 -21.63 3.45
CA VAL A 149 6.33 -21.70 2.22
C VAL A 149 7.09 -20.96 1.13
N ILE A 150 7.45 -21.67 0.07
CA ILE A 150 8.24 -21.17 -1.05
C ILE A 150 7.36 -20.97 -2.29
N PHE A 151 7.50 -19.81 -2.94
CA PHE A 151 7.10 -19.66 -4.33
C PHE A 151 8.17 -20.26 -5.25
N THR A 152 7.93 -21.49 -5.74
CA THR A 152 8.94 -22.28 -6.47
C THR A 152 9.23 -21.77 -7.87
N ALA A 153 8.34 -20.98 -8.48
CA ALA A 153 8.42 -20.58 -9.89
C ALA A 153 8.57 -21.73 -10.91
N LYS A 154 8.09 -22.94 -10.57
CA LYS A 154 8.22 -24.15 -11.40
C LYS A 154 7.73 -23.98 -12.84
N LYS A 155 6.73 -23.12 -13.05
CA LYS A 155 6.15 -22.82 -14.38
C LYS A 155 6.49 -21.42 -14.88
N GLY A 156 7.48 -20.76 -14.28
CA GLY A 156 7.81 -19.35 -14.50
C GLY A 156 7.31 -18.44 -13.38
N THR A 157 7.56 -17.14 -13.54
CA THR A 157 7.09 -16.11 -12.61
C THR A 157 5.60 -15.80 -12.82
N VAL A 158 4.97 -15.24 -11.79
CA VAL A 158 3.65 -14.60 -11.86
C VAL A 158 3.81 -13.10 -11.63
N TYR A 159 3.10 -12.28 -12.41
CA TYR A 159 3.05 -10.83 -12.22
C TYR A 159 2.04 -10.43 -11.14
N PRO A 160 2.19 -9.25 -10.51
CA PRO A 160 1.31 -8.85 -9.42
C PRO A 160 -0.18 -8.80 -9.79
N TYR A 161 -0.53 -8.29 -10.97
CA TYR A 161 -1.92 -8.25 -11.43
C TYR A 161 -2.47 -9.65 -11.74
N GLU A 162 -1.68 -10.57 -12.29
CA GLU A 162 -2.11 -11.96 -12.54
C GLU A 162 -2.40 -12.72 -11.24
N ALA A 163 -1.62 -12.45 -10.18
CA ALA A 163 -1.75 -13.09 -8.89
C ALA A 163 -3.07 -12.74 -8.18
N ILE A 164 -3.59 -11.52 -8.39
CA ILE A 164 -4.89 -11.06 -7.85
C ILE A 164 -6.05 -11.26 -8.84
N GLU A 165 -5.76 -11.41 -10.13
CA GLU A 165 -6.77 -11.80 -11.14
C GLU A 165 -7.23 -13.24 -10.95
N ASN A 166 -6.29 -14.13 -10.67
CA ASN A 166 -6.54 -15.55 -10.46
C ASN A 166 -5.43 -16.17 -9.59
N PRO A 167 -5.63 -16.33 -8.27
CA PRO A 167 -4.63 -16.92 -7.40
C PRO A 167 -4.42 -18.42 -7.69
N ASN A 168 -5.29 -19.05 -8.49
CA ASN A 168 -5.19 -20.44 -8.93
C ASN A 168 -4.58 -20.60 -10.33
N ASN A 169 -4.02 -19.54 -10.92
CA ASN A 169 -3.37 -19.63 -12.23
C ASN A 169 -2.15 -20.58 -12.20
N SER A 170 -1.72 -21.05 -13.38
CA SER A 170 -0.67 -22.06 -13.49
C SER A 170 0.70 -21.60 -13.00
N TYR A 171 0.97 -20.29 -12.94
CA TYR A 171 2.24 -19.74 -12.47
C TYR A 171 2.32 -19.72 -10.94
N MET A 172 1.19 -19.78 -10.22
CA MET A 172 1.08 -19.78 -8.74
C MET A 172 1.53 -21.11 -8.11
N THR A 173 2.83 -21.37 -8.19
CA THR A 173 3.47 -22.64 -7.79
C THR A 173 4.09 -22.52 -6.39
N LEU A 174 3.28 -22.76 -5.36
CA LEU A 174 3.73 -22.78 -3.96
C LEU A 174 4.04 -24.20 -3.48
N ALA A 175 5.01 -24.35 -2.59
CA ALA A 175 5.33 -25.59 -1.88
C ALA A 175 5.76 -25.30 -0.44
N ASP A 176 5.72 -26.30 0.43
CA ASP A 176 6.03 -26.21 1.87
C ASP A 176 6.86 -27.41 2.39
N ASP A 177 7.54 -28.11 1.47
CA ASP A 177 8.26 -29.36 1.74
C ASP A 177 9.79 -29.23 1.55
N PHE A 178 10.34 -28.03 1.69
CA PHE A 178 11.77 -27.76 1.51
C PHE A 178 12.48 -27.38 2.82
N PHE A 179 12.72 -26.09 3.09
CA PHE A 179 13.27 -25.63 4.35
C PHE A 179 12.17 -25.09 5.28
N ASP A 180 12.35 -25.23 6.59
CA ASP A 180 11.41 -24.72 7.60
C ASP A 180 12.10 -23.82 8.65
N PHE A 181 12.97 -22.92 8.18
CA PHE A 181 13.69 -22.02 9.09
C PHE A 181 12.81 -20.93 9.70
N PHE A 182 11.73 -20.56 9.00
CA PHE A 182 10.71 -19.62 9.45
C PHE A 182 9.32 -20.24 9.32
N PRO A 183 8.89 -21.03 10.33
CA PRO A 183 7.58 -21.66 10.32
C PRO A 183 6.46 -20.64 10.17
N ASN A 184 5.50 -20.94 9.28
CA ASN A 184 4.34 -20.09 8.97
C ASN A 184 4.68 -18.77 8.24
N TYR A 185 5.85 -18.66 7.63
CA TYR A 185 6.20 -17.53 6.76
C TYR A 185 6.29 -17.91 5.29
N LEU A 186 5.93 -16.95 4.44
CA LEU A 186 6.13 -16.93 2.99
C LEU A 186 6.88 -15.67 2.60
N PHE A 187 7.97 -15.80 1.85
CA PHE A 187 8.80 -14.65 1.45
C PHE A 187 8.63 -14.24 -0.01
N ASP A 188 8.69 -12.93 -0.28
CA ASP A 188 8.87 -12.34 -1.61
C ASP A 188 10.01 -11.31 -1.62
N THR A 189 10.62 -11.12 -2.79
CA THR A 189 11.82 -10.29 -2.98
C THR A 189 11.64 -9.25 -4.09
N HIS A 190 12.56 -8.29 -4.21
CA HIS A 190 12.48 -7.16 -5.16
C HIS A 190 11.13 -6.43 -5.09
N PHE A 191 10.67 -6.23 -3.86
CA PHE A 191 9.27 -6.00 -3.58
C PHE A 191 8.77 -4.64 -4.11
N ALA A 192 9.39 -3.53 -3.68
CA ALA A 192 9.13 -2.19 -4.22
C ALA A 192 9.49 -2.04 -5.72
N GLU A 193 10.72 -2.38 -6.14
CA GLU A 193 11.18 -2.25 -7.54
C GLU A 193 10.19 -2.84 -8.55
N ARG A 194 9.58 -3.99 -8.21
CA ARG A 194 8.70 -4.75 -9.10
C ARG A 194 7.23 -4.68 -8.72
N ALA A 195 6.85 -3.74 -7.86
CA ALA A 195 5.46 -3.49 -7.43
C ALA A 195 4.72 -4.75 -6.92
N ARG A 196 5.40 -5.59 -6.13
CA ARG A 196 4.93 -6.94 -5.75
C ARG A 196 3.96 -6.98 -4.56
N PHE A 197 3.46 -5.83 -4.10
CA PHE A 197 2.43 -5.71 -3.06
C PHE A 197 1.23 -6.64 -3.30
N ALA A 198 0.65 -6.59 -4.51
CA ALA A 198 -0.47 -7.45 -4.89
C ALA A 198 -0.08 -8.93 -5.07
N ARG A 199 1.15 -9.20 -5.54
CA ARG A 199 1.66 -10.56 -5.74
C ARG A 199 1.72 -11.34 -4.43
N LEU A 200 2.24 -10.71 -3.37
CA LEU A 200 2.31 -11.34 -2.06
C LEU A 200 0.92 -11.64 -1.50
N ALA A 201 -0.05 -10.75 -1.66
CA ALA A 201 -1.45 -11.03 -1.32
C ALA A 201 -1.99 -12.24 -2.08
N GLY A 202 -1.72 -12.35 -3.38
CA GLY A 202 -2.08 -13.52 -4.17
C GLY A 202 -1.44 -14.82 -3.65
N PHE A 203 -0.17 -14.79 -3.22
CA PHE A 203 0.49 -15.96 -2.63
C PHE A 203 -0.17 -16.39 -1.32
N LEU A 204 -0.46 -15.45 -0.43
CA LEU A 204 -1.14 -15.71 0.84
C LEU A 204 -2.52 -16.30 0.59
N ALA A 205 -3.27 -15.76 -0.38
CA ALA A 205 -4.56 -16.28 -0.78
C ALA A 205 -4.48 -17.70 -1.34
N LYS A 206 -3.58 -17.96 -2.28
CA LYS A 206 -3.40 -19.30 -2.86
C LYS A 206 -3.12 -20.33 -1.78
N TYR A 207 -2.19 -20.03 -0.87
CA TYR A 207 -1.83 -20.95 0.21
C TYR A 207 -2.98 -21.16 1.19
N SER A 208 -3.63 -20.07 1.65
CA SER A 208 -4.75 -20.13 2.60
C SER A 208 -5.94 -20.90 2.02
N LEU A 209 -6.33 -20.63 0.78
CA LEU A 209 -7.45 -21.31 0.10
C LEU A 209 -7.17 -22.79 -0.18
N THR A 210 -5.92 -23.16 -0.45
CA THR A 210 -5.56 -24.55 -0.78
C THR A 210 -5.36 -25.40 0.49
N ASN A 211 -4.72 -24.84 1.52
CA ASN A 211 -4.27 -25.58 2.70
C ASN A 211 -5.09 -25.28 3.97
N GLN A 212 -6.08 -24.37 3.90
CA GLN A 212 -6.88 -23.92 5.05
C GLN A 212 -6.02 -23.43 6.22
N LYS A 213 -4.88 -22.80 5.90
CA LYS A 213 -3.88 -22.35 6.87
C LYS A 213 -3.41 -20.95 6.51
N ASN A 214 -3.47 -20.03 7.47
CA ASN A 214 -2.93 -18.70 7.30
C ASN A 214 -1.42 -18.71 7.61
N VAL A 215 -0.68 -17.95 6.81
CA VAL A 215 0.75 -17.72 6.96
C VAL A 215 1.01 -16.22 6.88
N ILE A 216 2.14 -15.77 7.42
CA ILE A 216 2.57 -14.37 7.39
C ILE A 216 3.41 -14.16 6.13
N GLY A 217 3.08 -13.11 5.38
CA GLY A 217 3.88 -12.70 4.22
C GLY A 217 4.98 -11.73 4.64
N LEU A 218 6.20 -11.92 4.13
CA LEU A 218 7.28 -10.93 4.20
C LEU A 218 7.74 -10.59 2.78
N GLY A 219 7.42 -9.38 2.33
CA GLY A 219 7.98 -8.80 1.12
C GLY A 219 9.17 -7.90 1.46
N LEU A 220 10.37 -8.26 1.03
CA LEU A 220 11.55 -7.45 1.28
C LEU A 220 11.92 -6.66 0.02
N ASP A 221 11.99 -5.34 0.18
CA ASP A 221 12.38 -4.46 -0.92
C ASP A 221 13.80 -4.81 -1.41
N ASP A 222 14.06 -4.55 -2.69
CA ASP A 222 15.41 -4.59 -3.22
C ASP A 222 16.31 -3.60 -2.43
N MET A 223 17.61 -3.89 -2.39
CA MET A 223 18.59 -3.17 -1.57
C MET A 223 18.19 -3.04 -0.09
N THR A 224 17.46 -4.03 0.42
CA THR A 224 17.03 -4.11 1.83
C THR A 224 17.33 -5.51 2.37
N CYS A 225 17.79 -5.58 3.62
CA CYS A 225 18.11 -6.80 4.34
C CYS A 225 17.34 -6.88 5.64
N MET A 226 17.18 -8.09 6.16
CA MET A 226 16.83 -8.31 7.56
C MET A 226 17.77 -9.32 8.21
N ALA A 227 18.49 -8.88 9.24
CA ALA A 227 19.43 -9.70 10.01
C ALA A 227 18.72 -10.29 11.24
N VAL A 228 18.40 -11.58 11.18
CA VAL A 228 17.63 -12.31 12.19
C VAL A 228 18.57 -13.02 13.15
N ASP A 229 18.63 -12.54 14.38
CA ASP A 229 19.50 -13.10 15.42
C ASP A 229 18.98 -14.45 15.97
N THR A 230 19.71 -14.98 16.95
CA THR A 230 19.41 -16.27 17.58
C THR A 230 18.17 -16.24 18.49
N ASN A 231 17.62 -15.04 18.75
CA ASN A 231 16.36 -14.83 19.48
C ASN A 231 15.18 -14.63 18.51
N ASN A 232 15.37 -14.88 17.21
CA ASN A 232 14.40 -14.62 16.14
C ASN A 232 14.01 -13.14 15.99
N ILE A 233 14.87 -12.21 16.41
CA ILE A 233 14.66 -10.77 16.20
C ILE A 233 15.40 -10.35 14.94
N GLY A 234 14.63 -9.95 13.92
CA GLY A 234 15.13 -9.40 12.67
C GLY A 234 15.31 -7.89 12.74
N THR A 235 16.51 -7.39 12.44
CA THR A 235 16.78 -5.94 12.28
C THR A 235 16.88 -5.58 10.80
N VAL A 236 16.15 -4.54 10.38
CA VAL A 236 16.13 -4.07 8.98
C VAL A 236 17.34 -3.19 8.66
N TYR A 237 17.92 -3.37 7.47
CA TYR A 237 18.99 -2.53 6.91
C TYR A 237 18.70 -2.23 5.44
N GLY A 238 19.22 -1.13 4.91
CA GLY A 238 19.17 -0.81 3.48
C GLY A 238 18.22 0.31 3.14
N THR A 239 17.79 0.36 1.87
CA THR A 239 17.18 1.56 1.26
C THR A 239 15.66 1.52 1.13
N GLY A 240 15.03 0.40 1.48
CA GLY A 240 13.59 0.19 1.43
C GLY A 240 13.01 -0.27 2.78
N CYS A 241 11.93 -1.05 2.71
CA CYS A 241 11.22 -1.61 3.85
C CYS A 241 11.19 -3.15 3.83
N ALA A 242 11.07 -3.73 5.03
CA ALA A 242 10.51 -5.05 5.25
C ALA A 242 8.99 -4.93 5.41
N ASN A 243 8.23 -5.57 4.52
CA ASN A 243 6.78 -5.43 4.43
C ASN A 243 6.09 -6.71 4.94
N PHE A 244 5.44 -6.63 6.11
CA PHE A 244 4.77 -7.77 6.74
C PHE A 244 3.27 -7.74 6.49
N TYR A 245 2.71 -8.88 6.04
CA TYR A 245 1.30 -9.06 5.73
C TYR A 245 0.71 -10.14 6.64
N SER A 246 -0.38 -9.80 7.32
CA SER A 246 -1.13 -10.72 8.19
C SER A 246 -2.63 -10.48 8.03
N PHE A 247 -3.44 -11.51 8.24
CA PHE A 247 -4.88 -11.44 8.01
C PHE A 247 -5.61 -12.50 8.82
N ASP A 248 -6.78 -12.12 9.32
CA ASP A 248 -7.66 -12.99 10.10
C ASP A 248 -8.96 -13.33 9.36
N GLN A 249 -9.34 -12.47 8.40
CA GLN A 249 -10.51 -12.69 7.55
C GLN A 249 -10.15 -13.62 6.38
N PRO A 250 -11.08 -14.47 5.92
CA PRO A 250 -10.83 -15.33 4.78
C PRO A 250 -10.74 -14.52 3.49
N PHE A 251 -9.93 -15.00 2.55
CA PHE A 251 -9.99 -14.54 1.16
C PHE A 251 -11.28 -15.03 0.49
N VAL A 252 -11.83 -14.21 -0.40
CA VAL A 252 -13.04 -14.52 -1.18
C VAL A 252 -12.69 -14.45 -2.66
N LEU A 253 -13.33 -15.29 -3.47
CA LEU A 253 -13.21 -15.25 -4.93
C LEU A 253 -14.54 -14.84 -5.56
N ASN A 254 -14.49 -13.88 -6.49
CA ASN A 254 -15.57 -13.61 -7.44
C ASN A 254 -15.15 -14.11 -8.82
N GLY A 255 -15.62 -15.30 -9.19
CA GLY A 255 -15.03 -16.07 -10.30
C GLY A 255 -13.59 -16.45 -9.97
N THR A 256 -12.63 -15.93 -10.73
CA THR A 256 -11.19 -16.08 -10.40
C THR A 256 -10.62 -14.90 -9.60
N LYS A 257 -11.31 -13.76 -9.60
CA LYS A 257 -10.81 -12.50 -9.04
C LYS A 257 -10.69 -12.61 -7.52
N LEU A 258 -9.52 -12.25 -6.99
CA LEU A 258 -9.22 -12.30 -5.57
C LEU A 258 -9.75 -11.07 -4.83
N LEU A 259 -10.46 -11.29 -3.73
CA LEU A 259 -11.01 -10.25 -2.86
C LEU A 259 -10.60 -10.46 -1.40
N HIS A 260 -10.42 -9.37 -0.68
CA HIS A 260 -10.13 -9.38 0.75
C HIS A 260 -10.51 -8.04 1.39
N PRO A 261 -11.23 -8.02 2.53
CA PRO A 261 -11.74 -6.79 3.14
C PRO A 261 -10.64 -5.93 3.81
N GLY A 262 -9.51 -6.53 4.16
CA GLY A 262 -8.35 -5.81 4.69
C GLY A 262 -7.29 -6.70 5.33
N MET A 263 -6.10 -6.77 4.74
CA MET A 263 -4.91 -7.39 5.31
C MET A 263 -4.13 -6.34 6.12
N ASN A 264 -3.67 -6.69 7.31
CA ASN A 264 -2.79 -5.83 8.10
C ASN A 264 -1.39 -5.81 7.49
N VAL A 265 -0.91 -4.62 7.15
CA VAL A 265 0.40 -4.37 6.55
C VAL A 265 1.25 -3.50 7.47
N LYS A 266 2.48 -3.94 7.73
CA LYS A 266 3.53 -3.15 8.41
C LYS A 266 4.67 -2.95 7.43
N GLN A 267 5.18 -1.73 7.31
CA GLN A 267 6.31 -1.39 6.46
C GLN A 267 7.44 -0.83 7.31
N LEU A 268 8.42 -1.68 7.59
CA LEU A 268 9.48 -1.42 8.55
C LEU A 268 10.77 -1.00 7.83
N PRO A 269 11.20 0.28 7.90
CA PRO A 269 12.43 0.74 7.27
C PRO A 269 13.68 0.40 8.12
N GLN A 270 14.86 0.73 7.61
CA GLN A 270 16.14 0.50 8.30
C GLN A 270 16.13 0.92 9.76
N GLY A 271 16.61 0.04 10.64
CA GLY A 271 16.70 0.22 12.09
C GLY A 271 15.48 -0.29 12.86
N SER A 272 14.38 -0.59 12.16
CA SER A 272 13.22 -1.26 12.73
C SER A 272 13.54 -2.71 13.05
N THR A 273 12.84 -3.29 14.03
CA THR A 273 12.98 -4.70 14.39
C THR A 273 11.65 -5.44 14.32
N TYR A 274 11.70 -6.75 14.09
CA TYR A 274 10.53 -7.63 14.10
C TYR A 274 10.90 -9.00 14.72
N ASN A 275 10.17 -9.44 15.72
CA ASN A 275 10.33 -10.75 16.33
C ASN A 275 9.45 -11.77 15.62
N PHE A 276 10.07 -12.72 14.91
CA PHE A 276 9.35 -13.73 14.13
C PHE A 276 8.54 -14.71 14.98
N SER A 277 8.82 -14.80 16.28
CA SER A 277 8.13 -15.70 17.21
C SER A 277 6.87 -15.06 17.81
N THR A 278 6.92 -13.75 18.10
CA THR A 278 5.84 -13.04 18.81
C THR A 278 5.06 -12.09 17.92
N GLY A 279 5.62 -11.69 16.78
CA GLY A 279 5.08 -10.62 15.93
C GLY A 279 5.28 -9.21 16.49
N GLU A 280 5.94 -9.07 17.64
CA GLU A 280 6.33 -7.78 18.22
C GLU A 280 7.36 -7.09 17.33
N PHE A 281 7.31 -5.77 17.28
CA PHE A 281 8.15 -5.00 16.39
C PHE A 281 8.44 -3.62 16.97
N THR A 282 9.49 -2.98 16.46
CA THR A 282 9.82 -1.59 16.77
C THR A 282 9.82 -0.75 15.51
N THR A 283 9.29 0.45 15.65
CA THR A 283 9.20 1.46 14.60
C THR A 283 10.07 2.66 14.90
N ALA A 284 11.14 2.48 15.68
CA ALA A 284 12.00 3.58 16.13
C ALA A 284 12.47 4.55 15.02
N PRO A 285 12.72 4.11 13.76
CA PRO A 285 13.06 5.01 12.66
C PRO A 285 11.86 5.77 12.05
N LEU A 286 10.62 5.37 12.34
CA LEU A 286 9.42 6.10 11.91
C LEU A 286 9.18 7.28 12.86
N ASP A 287 9.38 8.48 12.34
CA ASP A 287 9.49 9.73 13.10
C ASP A 287 8.22 10.61 13.02
N ARG A 288 7.22 10.23 12.22
CA ARG A 288 5.98 11.00 12.04
C ARG A 288 4.80 10.24 12.58
N PHE A 289 4.02 10.86 13.47
CA PHE A 289 2.72 10.34 13.87
C PHE A 289 1.64 10.88 12.93
N LEU A 290 0.86 10.00 12.32
CA LEU A 290 -0.25 10.34 11.44
C LEU A 290 -1.57 10.07 12.17
N GLU A 291 -2.36 11.10 12.39
CA GLU A 291 -3.72 10.98 12.94
C GLU A 291 -4.72 11.01 11.77
N THR A 292 -5.49 9.94 11.61
CA THR A 292 -6.34 9.77 10.43
C THR A 292 -7.78 9.37 10.74
N ASP A 293 -8.16 9.25 12.01
CA ASP A 293 -9.48 8.73 12.41
C ASP A 293 -10.63 9.60 11.91
N ASP A 294 -10.46 10.93 11.88
CA ASP A 294 -11.45 11.86 11.36
C ASP A 294 -11.36 12.08 9.82
N LEU A 295 -10.40 11.44 9.15
CA LEU A 295 -10.14 11.63 7.72
C LEU A 295 -11.00 10.68 6.87
N HIS A 296 -12.27 11.07 6.69
CA HIS A 296 -13.24 10.34 5.88
C HIS A 296 -13.51 11.01 4.53
N GLU A 297 -13.96 10.23 3.54
CA GLU A 297 -14.58 10.80 2.34
C GLU A 297 -16.07 11.03 2.59
N THR A 298 -16.51 12.28 2.49
CA THR A 298 -17.90 12.71 2.76
C THR A 298 -18.51 13.47 1.59
N GLY A 299 -17.89 13.39 0.40
CA GLY A 299 -18.34 14.09 -0.80
C GLY A 299 -19.71 13.60 -1.28
N ASN A 300 -20.58 14.53 -1.68
CA ASN A 300 -21.89 14.21 -2.27
C ASN A 300 -21.83 14.26 -3.82
N LEU A 301 -20.91 13.48 -4.40
CA LEU A 301 -20.68 13.39 -5.84
C LEU A 301 -20.49 11.94 -6.27
N THR A 302 -20.80 11.64 -7.54
CA THR A 302 -20.44 10.35 -8.15
C THR A 302 -19.16 10.51 -8.95
N LEU A 303 -18.14 9.73 -8.62
CA LEU A 303 -16.85 9.71 -9.28
C LEU A 303 -16.61 8.35 -9.91
N LEU A 304 -16.30 8.31 -11.20
CA LEU A 304 -15.75 7.13 -11.87
C LEU A 304 -14.28 7.41 -12.22
N ALA A 305 -13.42 6.42 -12.02
CA ALA A 305 -12.01 6.54 -12.35
C ALA A 305 -11.48 5.20 -12.84
N SER A 306 -10.91 5.18 -14.04
CA SER A 306 -10.32 3.99 -14.66
C SER A 306 -8.80 4.02 -14.61
N GLY A 307 -8.18 2.86 -14.45
CA GLY A 307 -6.72 2.75 -14.49
C GLY A 307 -6.14 2.59 -15.89
N GLY A 308 -6.96 2.53 -16.96
CA GLY A 308 -6.50 2.31 -18.34
C GLY A 308 -6.72 3.50 -19.27
N ASN A 309 -5.77 3.77 -20.17
CA ASN A 309 -5.82 4.91 -21.09
C ASN A 309 -6.63 4.66 -22.39
N THR A 310 -6.87 3.40 -22.76
CA THR A 310 -7.46 3.05 -24.07
C THR A 310 -8.98 2.94 -24.01
N LEU A 311 -9.66 3.20 -25.13
CA LEU A 311 -11.12 3.00 -25.22
C LEU A 311 -11.55 1.57 -24.84
N ALA A 312 -10.79 0.56 -25.29
CA ALA A 312 -11.06 -0.85 -25.01
C ALA A 312 -11.16 -1.12 -23.50
N ASN A 313 -10.27 -0.53 -22.71
CA ASN A 313 -10.22 -0.70 -21.26
C ASN A 313 -11.34 0.05 -20.53
N ASN A 314 -11.97 1.03 -21.19
CA ASN A 314 -12.95 1.93 -20.57
C ASN A 314 -14.40 1.64 -20.98
N ASN A 315 -14.64 0.71 -21.91
CA ASN A 315 -15.99 0.39 -22.41
C ASN A 315 -17.02 0.15 -21.30
N ALA A 316 -16.66 -0.59 -20.24
CA ALA A 316 -17.55 -0.88 -19.12
C ALA A 316 -17.84 0.38 -18.28
N MET A 317 -16.81 1.18 -17.97
CA MET A 317 -16.96 2.43 -17.23
C MET A 317 -17.84 3.44 -18.00
N LEU A 318 -17.67 3.54 -19.32
CA LEU A 318 -18.47 4.43 -20.16
C LEU A 318 -19.94 4.00 -20.20
N ASN A 319 -20.21 2.69 -20.25
CA ASN A 319 -21.58 2.19 -20.11
C ASN A 319 -22.18 2.53 -18.74
N ASP A 320 -21.40 2.40 -17.67
CA ASP A 320 -21.81 2.73 -16.30
C ASP A 320 -22.11 4.23 -16.15
N LEU A 321 -21.24 5.09 -16.70
CA LEU A 321 -21.45 6.55 -16.78
C LEU A 321 -22.75 6.92 -17.48
N VAL A 322 -23.10 6.23 -18.57
CA VAL A 322 -24.30 6.54 -19.36
C VAL A 322 -25.57 5.97 -18.72
N THR A 323 -25.52 4.71 -18.29
CA THR A 323 -26.72 3.93 -17.95
C THR A 323 -27.04 3.96 -16.46
N ASN A 324 -26.03 3.98 -15.59
CA ASN A 324 -26.20 3.77 -14.15
C ASN A 324 -25.86 5.00 -13.30
N CYS A 325 -25.39 6.08 -13.93
CA CYS A 325 -25.04 7.32 -13.25
C CYS A 325 -25.89 8.47 -13.80
N GLY A 326 -26.78 9.05 -13.00
CA GLY A 326 -27.69 10.11 -13.45
C GLY A 326 -28.77 9.61 -14.43
N ASN A 327 -29.34 10.50 -15.24
CA ASN A 327 -30.34 10.15 -16.24
C ASN A 327 -29.70 9.90 -17.62
N LEU A 328 -30.37 9.10 -18.45
CA LEU A 328 -29.92 8.83 -19.83
C LEU A 328 -29.94 10.11 -20.70
N THR A 329 -30.85 11.04 -20.40
CA THR A 329 -30.98 12.33 -21.09
C THR A 329 -29.95 13.37 -20.64
N ASP A 330 -29.20 13.11 -19.56
CA ASP A 330 -28.14 14.02 -19.12
C ASP A 330 -27.00 14.00 -20.15
N GLN A 331 -26.71 15.15 -20.76
CA GLN A 331 -25.64 15.24 -21.75
C GLN A 331 -24.26 15.20 -21.07
N VAL A 332 -23.27 14.68 -21.79
CA VAL A 332 -21.87 14.58 -21.33
C VAL A 332 -21.02 15.72 -21.90
N LEU A 333 -20.27 16.40 -21.05
CA LEU A 333 -19.18 17.31 -21.44
C LEU A 333 -17.85 16.54 -21.45
N ILE A 334 -17.11 16.56 -22.56
CA ILE A 334 -15.78 15.97 -22.64
C ILE A 334 -14.73 17.08 -22.57
N LEU A 335 -13.80 16.95 -21.61
CA LEU A 335 -12.66 17.83 -21.39
C LEU A 335 -11.38 17.04 -21.66
N THR A 336 -10.59 17.49 -22.64
CA THR A 336 -9.47 16.69 -23.17
C THR A 336 -8.21 17.50 -23.43
N GLY A 337 -7.04 16.86 -23.39
CA GLY A 337 -5.79 17.40 -23.93
C GLY A 337 -5.50 16.93 -25.36
N ASP A 338 -6.29 15.98 -25.86
CA ASP A 338 -6.15 15.38 -27.19
C ASP A 338 -7.54 15.15 -27.83
N LEU A 339 -7.86 15.95 -28.85
CA LEU A 339 -9.12 15.86 -29.59
C LEU A 339 -9.28 14.53 -30.34
N SER A 340 -8.18 13.96 -30.85
CA SER A 340 -8.21 12.70 -31.61
C SER A 340 -8.65 11.55 -30.70
N THR A 341 -8.01 11.45 -29.52
CA THR A 341 -8.41 10.47 -28.53
C THR A 341 -9.86 10.69 -28.08
N ALA A 342 -10.24 11.94 -27.76
CA ALA A 342 -11.59 12.26 -27.28
C ALA A 342 -12.72 11.91 -28.27
N GLN A 343 -12.49 12.07 -29.58
CA GLN A 343 -13.49 11.73 -30.61
C GLN A 343 -13.90 10.25 -30.56
N SER A 344 -12.98 9.34 -30.21
CA SER A 344 -13.28 7.92 -30.05
C SER A 344 -14.18 7.65 -28.82
N PHE A 345 -13.99 8.41 -27.74
CA PHE A 345 -14.81 8.32 -26.54
C PHE A 345 -16.20 8.96 -26.74
N GLU A 346 -16.27 10.08 -27.47
CA GLU A 346 -17.52 10.72 -27.89
C GLU A 346 -18.40 9.73 -28.66
N THR A 347 -17.85 9.15 -29.74
CA THR A 347 -18.55 8.15 -30.56
C THR A 347 -19.08 7.00 -29.70
N ARG A 348 -18.29 6.55 -28.71
CA ARG A 348 -18.67 5.45 -27.83
C ARG A 348 -19.79 5.80 -26.84
N ILE A 349 -19.82 7.04 -26.35
CA ILE A 349 -20.90 7.56 -25.48
C ILE A 349 -22.21 7.64 -26.26
N GLU A 350 -22.15 8.13 -27.50
CA GLU A 350 -23.32 8.19 -28.39
C GLU A 350 -23.87 6.79 -28.69
N GLN A 351 -22.98 5.82 -28.95
CA GLN A 351 -23.36 4.41 -29.10
C GLN A 351 -23.98 3.80 -27.83
N ALA A 352 -23.65 4.31 -26.64
CA ALA A 352 -24.28 3.90 -25.39
C ALA A 352 -25.66 4.55 -25.17
N GLY A 353 -26.04 5.53 -25.99
CA GLY A 353 -27.36 6.18 -25.94
C GLY A 353 -27.40 7.54 -25.24
N ALA A 354 -26.27 8.15 -24.87
CA ALA A 354 -26.23 9.52 -24.34
C ALA A 354 -25.68 10.50 -25.38
N SER A 355 -26.14 11.75 -25.36
CA SER A 355 -25.61 12.81 -26.24
C SER A 355 -24.38 13.49 -25.61
N VAL A 356 -23.37 13.81 -26.43
CA VAL A 356 -22.24 14.65 -26.03
C VAL A 356 -22.57 16.11 -26.34
N ALA A 357 -22.57 16.95 -25.30
CA ALA A 357 -22.86 18.37 -25.46
C ALA A 357 -21.69 19.14 -26.09
N GLY A 358 -20.47 18.60 -25.99
CA GLY A 358 -19.29 19.09 -26.69
C GLY A 358 -17.98 18.50 -26.16
N VAL A 359 -16.95 18.65 -26.99
CA VAL A 359 -15.57 18.24 -26.70
C VAL A 359 -14.69 19.49 -26.72
N PHE A 360 -14.01 19.78 -25.61
CA PHE A 360 -13.18 20.99 -25.48
C PHE A 360 -11.77 20.64 -25.03
N LEU A 361 -10.79 21.33 -25.64
CA LEU A 361 -9.40 21.28 -25.17
C LEU A 361 -9.26 21.99 -23.82
N MET A 362 -8.53 21.37 -22.89
CA MET A 362 -8.12 22.00 -21.64
C MET A 362 -6.86 22.84 -21.87
N ASP A 363 -7.01 23.95 -22.60
CA ASP A 363 -5.94 24.85 -23.00
C ASP A 363 -6.25 26.33 -22.69
N ALA A 364 -5.26 27.21 -22.92
CA ALA A 364 -5.43 28.63 -22.67
C ALA A 364 -6.52 29.28 -23.55
N ALA A 365 -6.73 28.78 -24.78
CA ALA A 365 -7.74 29.30 -25.69
C ALA A 365 -9.17 29.08 -25.16
N ASN A 366 -9.40 27.94 -24.52
CA ASN A 366 -10.68 27.64 -23.88
C ASN A 366 -10.79 28.18 -22.45
N GLY A 367 -9.75 28.83 -21.93
CA GLY A 367 -9.71 29.36 -20.56
C GLY A 367 -10.72 30.47 -20.27
N ALA A 368 -11.20 31.19 -21.28
CA ALA A 368 -12.24 32.21 -21.17
C ALA A 368 -13.36 32.05 -22.21
N ASN A 369 -13.50 30.85 -22.78
CA ASN A 369 -14.51 30.55 -23.79
C ASN A 369 -15.92 30.53 -23.17
N GLU A 370 -16.82 31.37 -23.67
CA GLU A 370 -18.18 31.53 -23.12
C GLU A 370 -19.05 30.27 -23.30
N ASN A 371 -18.92 29.57 -24.43
CA ASN A 371 -19.66 28.33 -24.70
C ASN A 371 -19.25 27.21 -23.72
N LEU A 372 -17.95 27.09 -23.45
CA LEU A 372 -17.46 26.17 -22.42
C LEU A 372 -17.97 26.56 -21.03
N ALA A 373 -17.96 27.85 -20.69
CA ALA A 373 -18.46 28.34 -19.40
C ALA A 373 -19.94 27.96 -19.18
N GLU A 374 -20.78 28.13 -20.20
CA GLU A 374 -22.20 27.75 -20.18
C GLU A 374 -22.37 26.24 -19.94
N LYS A 375 -21.59 25.42 -20.63
CA LYS A 375 -21.62 23.95 -20.49
C LYS A 375 -21.14 23.48 -19.11
N ILE A 376 -20.08 24.07 -18.57
CA ILE A 376 -19.59 23.76 -17.21
C ILE A 376 -20.70 24.04 -16.19
N ASN A 377 -21.41 25.16 -16.32
CA ASN A 377 -22.45 25.54 -15.38
C ASN A 377 -23.68 24.62 -15.47
N SER A 378 -24.14 24.33 -16.68
CA SER A 378 -25.44 23.65 -16.91
C SER A 378 -25.37 22.13 -16.77
N LEU A 379 -24.27 21.49 -17.18
CA LEU A 379 -24.22 20.04 -17.31
C LEU A 379 -23.93 19.32 -16.00
N LYS A 380 -24.40 18.05 -15.92
CA LYS A 380 -24.22 17.19 -14.74
C LYS A 380 -23.15 16.13 -14.91
N LYS A 381 -22.86 15.73 -16.16
CA LYS A 381 -21.89 14.68 -16.50
C LYS A 381 -20.65 15.30 -17.15
N LEU A 382 -19.49 15.06 -16.54
CA LEU A 382 -18.19 15.51 -17.04
C LEU A 382 -17.28 14.30 -17.24
N LEU A 383 -16.61 14.23 -18.37
CA LEU A 383 -15.63 13.19 -18.70
C LEU A 383 -14.29 13.83 -19.03
N PHE A 384 -13.25 13.43 -18.30
CA PHE A 384 -11.87 13.83 -18.54
C PHE A 384 -11.13 12.74 -19.31
N VAL A 385 -10.51 13.11 -20.43
CA VAL A 385 -9.79 12.20 -21.31
C VAL A 385 -8.43 12.77 -21.71
N ALA A 386 -7.35 12.02 -21.47
CA ALA A 386 -6.01 12.28 -22.01
C ALA A 386 -5.51 13.72 -21.82
N ASN A 387 -5.50 14.20 -20.57
CA ASN A 387 -5.08 15.56 -20.22
C ASN A 387 -3.63 15.58 -19.69
N PRO A 388 -2.64 16.10 -20.45
CA PRO A 388 -1.28 16.26 -19.94
C PRO A 388 -1.24 17.17 -18.71
N THR A 389 -0.46 16.79 -17.69
CA THR A 389 -0.35 17.53 -16.41
C THR A 389 -0.15 19.03 -16.59
N ALA A 390 0.78 19.42 -17.47
CA ALA A 390 1.11 20.83 -17.69
C ALA A 390 -0.07 21.61 -18.28
N GLY A 391 -0.75 21.05 -19.28
CA GLY A 391 -1.93 21.68 -19.92
C GLY A 391 -3.11 21.76 -18.96
N PHE A 392 -3.38 20.66 -18.25
CA PHE A 392 -4.42 20.59 -17.22
C PHE A 392 -4.23 21.67 -16.15
N ASN A 393 -3.04 21.75 -15.55
CA ASN A 393 -2.73 22.74 -14.52
C ASN A 393 -2.78 24.18 -15.05
N ALA A 394 -2.33 24.42 -16.28
CA ALA A 394 -2.44 25.73 -16.91
C ALA A 394 -3.92 26.14 -17.09
N PHE A 395 -4.78 25.22 -17.58
CA PHE A 395 -6.20 25.47 -17.74
C PHE A 395 -6.89 25.77 -16.40
N LEU A 396 -6.56 25.05 -15.32
CA LEU A 396 -7.17 25.27 -14.01
C LEU A 396 -6.96 26.69 -13.45
N ASN A 397 -5.93 27.40 -13.91
CA ASN A 397 -5.64 28.79 -13.51
C ASN A 397 -6.40 29.85 -14.33
N THR A 398 -7.22 29.44 -15.30
CA THR A 398 -8.03 30.33 -16.13
C THR A 398 -9.42 30.58 -15.51
N PRO A 399 -10.19 31.58 -15.98
CA PRO A 399 -11.57 31.78 -15.53
C PRO A 399 -12.45 30.53 -15.61
N ASN A 400 -12.41 29.79 -16.72
CA ASN A 400 -13.16 28.54 -16.89
C ASN A 400 -12.57 27.40 -16.04
N GLY A 401 -11.26 27.40 -15.80
CA GLY A 401 -10.63 26.49 -14.84
C GLY A 401 -11.13 26.68 -13.41
N LEU A 402 -11.24 27.92 -12.96
CA LEU A 402 -11.80 28.26 -11.64
C LEU A 402 -13.30 27.91 -11.58
N LEU A 403 -14.04 28.16 -12.66
CA LEU A 403 -15.44 27.78 -12.78
C LEU A 403 -15.62 26.26 -12.66
N LEU A 404 -14.80 25.49 -13.37
CA LEU A 404 -14.78 24.03 -13.31
C LEU A 404 -14.50 23.54 -11.89
N GLN A 405 -13.47 24.08 -11.23
CA GLN A 405 -13.15 23.71 -9.84
C GLN A 405 -14.31 23.98 -8.88
N ASN A 406 -15.09 25.03 -9.09
CA ASN A 406 -16.28 25.30 -8.29
C ASN A 406 -17.43 24.36 -8.65
N LYS A 407 -17.64 24.07 -9.94
CA LYS A 407 -18.62 23.09 -10.41
C LYS A 407 -18.38 21.72 -9.78
N LEU A 408 -17.13 21.28 -9.70
CA LEU A 408 -16.73 19.98 -9.14
C LEU A 408 -17.01 19.83 -7.64
N LYS A 409 -17.32 20.91 -6.92
CA LYS A 409 -17.78 20.89 -5.52
C LYS A 409 -19.30 20.75 -5.38
N SER A 410 -20.05 20.81 -6.49
CA SER A 410 -21.51 20.82 -6.49
C SER A 410 -22.07 19.42 -6.20
N SER A 411 -23.19 19.33 -5.49
CA SER A 411 -23.84 18.05 -5.23
C SER A 411 -24.50 17.47 -6.48
N GLY A 412 -24.51 16.14 -6.62
CA GLY A 412 -25.27 15.45 -7.66
C GLY A 412 -24.65 15.52 -9.06
N ILE A 413 -23.40 15.96 -9.16
CA ILE A 413 -22.61 15.82 -10.38
C ILE A 413 -22.06 14.40 -10.51
N VAL A 414 -21.89 13.98 -11.75
CA VAL A 414 -21.21 12.74 -12.12
C VAL A 414 -19.95 13.11 -12.89
N VAL A 415 -18.81 12.63 -12.42
CA VAL A 415 -17.52 12.93 -13.04
C VAL A 415 -16.79 11.63 -13.31
N ALA A 416 -16.27 11.47 -14.51
CA ALA A 416 -15.51 10.30 -14.92
C ALA A 416 -14.11 10.72 -15.40
N PHE A 417 -13.09 9.97 -14.99
CA PHE A 417 -11.71 10.16 -15.40
C PHE A 417 -11.17 8.90 -16.08
N VAL A 418 -10.63 9.07 -17.28
CA VAL A 418 -10.03 7.99 -18.08
C VAL A 418 -8.55 7.89 -17.80
N GLY A 419 -8.09 6.71 -17.38
CA GLY A 419 -6.67 6.37 -17.33
C GLY A 419 -5.86 7.35 -16.49
N ASP A 420 -4.83 7.94 -17.09
CA ASP A 420 -3.94 8.90 -16.43
C ASP A 420 -4.69 10.00 -15.67
N ASP A 421 -5.81 10.49 -16.21
CA ASP A 421 -6.55 11.59 -15.60
C ASP A 421 -7.15 11.23 -14.23
N ALA A 422 -7.31 9.95 -13.91
CA ALA A 422 -7.86 9.47 -12.64
C ALA A 422 -7.10 10.01 -11.42
N ARG A 423 -5.79 10.26 -11.54
CA ARG A 423 -4.98 10.82 -10.44
C ARG A 423 -5.43 12.23 -10.04
N PHE A 424 -5.98 13.01 -10.97
CA PHE A 424 -6.43 14.38 -10.70
C PHE A 424 -7.61 14.44 -9.72
N ALA A 425 -8.38 13.36 -9.56
CA ALA A 425 -9.52 13.34 -8.64
C ALA A 425 -9.11 13.33 -7.16
N GLY A 426 -7.89 12.86 -6.84
CA GLY A 426 -7.36 12.83 -5.48
C GLY A 426 -6.99 14.22 -4.93
N LYS A 427 -6.61 14.27 -3.65
CA LYS A 427 -5.99 15.45 -3.04
C LYS A 427 -4.58 15.68 -3.56
N THR A 428 -3.87 14.59 -3.79
CA THR A 428 -2.47 14.57 -4.20
C THR A 428 -2.34 13.90 -5.55
N VAL A 429 -1.61 14.55 -6.45
CA VAL A 429 -1.29 14.06 -7.78
C VAL A 429 0.20 13.72 -7.84
N VAL A 430 0.54 12.60 -8.48
CA VAL A 430 1.92 12.24 -8.82
C VAL A 430 2.14 12.66 -10.27
N ASP A 431 3.02 13.64 -10.51
CA ASP A 431 3.07 14.36 -11.78
C ASP A 431 3.89 13.63 -12.85
N ASN A 432 5.00 13.02 -12.45
CA ASN A 432 6.02 12.48 -13.36
C ASN A 432 6.23 10.96 -13.19
N TYR A 433 5.20 10.20 -12.81
CA TYR A 433 5.34 8.76 -12.57
C TYR A 433 5.73 7.94 -13.82
N TYR A 434 5.59 8.50 -15.03
CA TYR A 434 6.10 7.90 -16.28
C TYR A 434 7.62 8.08 -16.47
N THR A 435 8.26 8.98 -15.73
CA THR A 435 9.72 9.16 -15.78
C THR A 435 10.41 7.91 -15.22
N SER A 436 11.17 7.21 -16.06
CA SER A 436 11.87 5.99 -15.67
C SER A 436 12.66 6.20 -14.37
N LEU A 437 12.46 5.31 -13.39
CA LEU A 437 13.19 5.28 -12.12
C LEU A 437 13.07 6.57 -11.26
N ALA A 438 12.03 7.41 -11.44
CA ALA A 438 11.86 8.63 -10.65
C ALA A 438 11.81 8.39 -9.13
N SER A 439 11.14 7.34 -8.66
CA SER A 439 11.16 6.96 -7.24
C SER A 439 12.57 6.61 -6.78
N TRP A 440 13.30 5.84 -7.60
CA TRP A 440 14.63 5.34 -7.30
C TRP A 440 15.63 6.48 -7.05
N TYR A 441 15.56 7.52 -7.89
CA TYR A 441 16.47 8.67 -7.83
C TYR A 441 16.01 9.80 -6.91
N GLY A 442 14.87 9.66 -6.22
CA GLY A 442 14.37 10.73 -5.36
C GLY A 442 13.79 11.92 -6.16
N GLU A 443 13.14 11.63 -7.28
CA GLU A 443 12.73 12.60 -8.30
C GLU A 443 11.22 12.61 -8.58
N LEU A 444 10.39 11.86 -7.83
CA LEU A 444 8.94 12.00 -7.97
C LEU A 444 8.49 13.40 -7.59
N GLU A 445 7.72 13.99 -8.49
CA GLU A 445 7.09 15.30 -8.33
C GLU A 445 5.61 15.11 -8.03
N PHE A 446 5.08 16.07 -7.28
CA PHE A 446 3.70 16.00 -6.88
C PHE A 446 3.07 17.38 -6.78
N SER A 447 1.79 17.41 -7.13
CA SER A 447 0.96 18.60 -7.12
C SER A 447 -0.34 18.34 -6.37
N ARG A 448 -1.12 19.41 -6.20
CA ARG A 448 -2.46 19.36 -5.63
C ARG A 448 -3.45 18.98 -6.73
N GLY A 449 -4.24 17.93 -6.49
CA GLY A 449 -5.33 17.54 -7.39
C GLY A 449 -6.61 18.36 -7.18
N LEU A 450 -7.67 17.96 -7.86
CA LEU A 450 -9.00 18.56 -7.78
C LEU A 450 -9.65 18.37 -6.40
N CYS A 451 -9.10 17.49 -5.55
CA CYS A 451 -9.58 17.23 -4.19
C CYS A 451 -11.05 16.78 -4.16
N MET A 452 -11.48 16.02 -5.16
CA MET A 452 -12.80 15.40 -5.18
C MET A 452 -12.90 14.31 -4.12
N LEU A 453 -11.80 13.58 -3.94
CA LEU A 453 -11.52 12.76 -2.76
C LEU A 453 -10.47 13.47 -1.91
N LYS A 454 -10.87 13.98 -0.75
CA LYS A 454 -10.09 14.92 0.07
C LYS A 454 -8.98 14.23 0.87
N ASN A 455 -9.09 12.94 1.10
CA ASN A 455 -8.20 12.15 1.95
C ASN A 455 -7.58 10.98 1.17
N THR A 456 -7.52 11.12 -0.16
CA THR A 456 -7.16 10.04 -1.08
C THR A 456 -6.13 10.46 -2.11
N VAL A 457 -5.17 9.58 -2.40
CA VAL A 457 -4.33 9.60 -3.61
C VAL A 457 -4.74 8.44 -4.52
N ILE A 458 -4.80 8.69 -5.83
CA ILE A 458 -5.16 7.69 -6.84
C ILE A 458 -3.99 7.51 -7.80
N MET A 459 -3.62 6.26 -8.05
CA MET A 459 -2.58 5.88 -9.00
C MET A 459 -3.18 4.98 -10.09
N PRO A 460 -3.49 5.54 -11.28
CA PRO A 460 -3.86 4.73 -12.44
C PRO A 460 -2.63 4.02 -13.02
N ASN A 461 -2.85 3.17 -14.03
CA ASN A 461 -1.77 2.56 -14.81
C ASN A 461 -0.69 1.86 -13.95
N THR A 462 -1.07 1.29 -12.79
CA THR A 462 -0.11 0.78 -11.79
C THR A 462 0.86 -0.26 -12.35
N TYR A 463 0.43 -1.03 -13.36
CA TYR A 463 1.26 -2.06 -14.01
C TYR A 463 1.43 -1.79 -15.51
N PHE A 464 1.60 -0.53 -15.91
CA PHE A 464 1.71 -0.15 -17.33
C PHE A 464 3.01 -0.60 -18.00
N ASN A 465 4.17 -0.35 -17.37
CA ASN A 465 5.47 -0.82 -17.82
C ASN A 465 6.39 -1.06 -16.60
N SER A 466 7.24 -2.09 -16.65
CA SER A 466 8.19 -2.45 -15.59
C SER A 466 9.13 -1.32 -15.20
N ASP A 467 9.49 -0.43 -16.13
CA ASP A 467 10.40 0.71 -15.85
C ASP A 467 9.82 1.72 -14.85
N ILE A 468 8.51 1.68 -14.58
CA ILE A 468 7.79 2.59 -13.70
C ILE A 468 7.04 1.87 -12.57
N TYR A 469 7.25 0.56 -12.41
CA TYR A 469 6.59 -0.22 -11.35
C TYR A 469 6.91 0.35 -9.97
N GLU A 470 8.17 0.66 -9.70
CA GLU A 470 8.53 1.30 -8.44
C GLU A 470 7.80 2.64 -8.27
N ASN A 471 7.82 3.51 -9.29
CA ASN A 471 7.16 4.83 -9.22
C ASN A 471 5.70 4.72 -8.80
N THR A 472 4.94 3.87 -9.49
CA THR A 472 3.50 3.73 -9.25
C THR A 472 3.21 3.05 -7.90
N ALA A 473 4.04 2.09 -7.50
CA ALA A 473 3.87 1.37 -6.23
C ALA A 473 4.26 2.22 -5.02
N THR A 474 5.40 2.92 -5.05
CA THR A 474 5.90 3.65 -3.88
C THR A 474 5.30 5.04 -3.74
N ALA A 475 4.88 5.68 -4.85
CA ALA A 475 4.34 7.04 -4.79
C ALA A 475 3.04 7.15 -3.98
N VAL A 476 2.22 6.08 -3.93
CA VAL A 476 0.98 6.07 -3.14
C VAL A 476 1.27 6.15 -1.63
N PRO A 477 1.98 5.21 -0.99
CA PRO A 477 2.33 5.32 0.43
C PRO A 477 3.18 6.57 0.71
N TYR A 478 4.06 6.98 -0.23
CA TYR A 478 4.84 8.21 -0.07
C TYR A 478 3.95 9.47 -0.01
N ALA A 479 2.97 9.60 -0.91
CA ALA A 479 2.00 10.68 -0.90
C ALA A 479 1.11 10.66 0.35
N MET A 480 0.75 9.46 0.83
CA MET A 480 -0.04 9.29 2.06
C MET A 480 0.69 9.84 3.29
N VAL A 481 2.01 9.64 3.41
CA VAL A 481 2.82 10.28 4.46
C VAL A 481 2.99 11.77 4.20
N ARG A 482 3.17 12.20 2.95
CA ARG A 482 3.40 13.63 2.64
C ARG A 482 2.22 14.50 3.04
N ASP A 483 1.04 14.17 2.55
CA ASP A 483 -0.15 15.02 2.66
C ASP A 483 -1.14 14.54 3.73
N THR A 484 -0.70 13.57 4.57
CA THR A 484 -1.50 12.91 5.62
C THR A 484 -2.83 12.44 5.06
N LEU A 485 -2.79 11.35 4.30
CA LEU A 485 -3.97 10.79 3.63
C LEU A 485 -4.42 9.51 4.33
N ARG A 486 -5.74 9.29 4.36
CA ARG A 486 -6.35 8.06 4.87
C ARG A 486 -6.28 6.95 3.82
N TYR A 487 -6.47 7.27 2.54
CA TYR A 487 -6.63 6.29 1.48
C TYR A 487 -5.57 6.44 0.38
N GLY A 488 -5.10 5.30 -0.09
CA GLY A 488 -4.33 5.17 -1.32
C GLY A 488 -5.01 4.17 -2.23
N ILE A 489 -5.17 4.50 -3.51
CA ILE A 489 -5.87 3.62 -4.47
C ILE A 489 -4.95 3.35 -5.64
N TRP A 490 -4.79 2.06 -5.97
CA TRP A 490 -4.15 1.64 -7.22
C TRP A 490 -5.19 1.07 -8.17
N LEU A 491 -5.14 1.54 -9.41
CA LEU A 491 -5.97 1.06 -10.51
C LEU A 491 -5.09 0.46 -11.59
N THR A 492 -5.39 -0.79 -11.95
CA THR A 492 -4.76 -1.45 -13.08
C THR A 492 -5.37 -0.95 -14.38
N SER A 493 -4.72 -1.22 -15.51
CA SER A 493 -5.27 -0.86 -16.82
C SER A 493 -6.63 -1.50 -17.14
N LYS A 494 -7.02 -2.56 -16.42
CA LYS A 494 -8.28 -3.30 -16.62
C LYS A 494 -9.22 -3.24 -15.41
N SER A 495 -9.06 -2.25 -14.55
CA SER A 495 -9.99 -1.98 -13.46
C SER A 495 -10.41 -0.51 -13.45
N TYR A 496 -11.63 -0.28 -12.99
CA TYR A 496 -12.14 1.05 -12.69
C TYR A 496 -12.88 1.02 -11.36
N MET A 497 -13.01 2.18 -10.74
CA MET A 497 -13.76 2.35 -9.52
C MET A 497 -14.92 3.31 -9.72
N LYS A 498 -15.95 3.14 -8.90
CA LYS A 498 -17.04 4.10 -8.73
C LYS A 498 -17.15 4.46 -7.25
N VAL A 499 -16.98 5.75 -6.95
CA VAL A 499 -17.21 6.31 -5.62
C VAL A 499 -18.54 7.03 -5.64
N MET A 500 -19.42 6.69 -4.70
CA MET A 500 -20.73 7.33 -4.55
C MET A 500 -21.12 7.47 -3.08
N PRO A 501 -21.86 8.53 -2.73
CA PRO A 501 -22.53 8.61 -1.45
C PRO A 501 -23.68 7.59 -1.41
N VAL A 502 -23.78 6.86 -0.31
CA VAL A 502 -24.96 6.08 0.07
C VAL A 502 -25.49 6.62 1.40
N VAL A 503 -26.69 6.22 1.80
CA VAL A 503 -27.27 6.69 3.07
C VAL A 503 -26.33 6.28 4.21
N GLY A 504 -25.74 7.27 4.89
CA GLY A 504 -24.89 7.00 6.06
C GLY A 504 -23.39 6.92 5.79
N TYR A 505 -22.91 6.78 4.53
CA TYR A 505 -21.48 6.67 4.21
C TYR A 505 -21.14 6.92 2.74
N THR A 506 -19.86 7.04 2.42
CA THR A 506 -19.35 7.02 1.03
C THR A 506 -18.77 5.64 0.73
N THR A 507 -19.15 5.07 -0.40
CA THR A 507 -18.64 3.77 -0.87
C THR A 507 -17.77 3.91 -2.09
N LEU A 508 -16.68 3.14 -2.14
CA LEU A 508 -15.93 2.81 -3.33
C LEU A 508 -16.31 1.39 -3.76
N THR A 509 -16.75 1.25 -5.00
CA THR A 509 -17.01 -0.04 -5.62
C THR A 509 -16.02 -0.25 -6.77
N GLY A 510 -15.30 -1.37 -6.77
CA GLY A 510 -14.39 -1.74 -7.85
C GLY A 510 -15.08 -2.54 -8.95
N TYR A 511 -14.57 -2.45 -10.17
CA TYR A 511 -15.08 -3.18 -11.34
C TYR A 511 -13.92 -3.55 -12.27
N GLY A 512 -14.16 -4.51 -13.17
CA GLY A 512 -13.21 -4.93 -14.20
C GLY A 512 -12.58 -6.30 -13.91
N GLN A 513 -11.55 -6.65 -14.70
CA GLN A 513 -10.90 -7.97 -14.64
C GLN A 513 -10.07 -8.14 -13.36
N HIS A 514 -9.41 -7.07 -12.92
CA HIS A 514 -8.64 -7.04 -11.68
C HIS A 514 -9.44 -6.37 -10.56
N PRO A 515 -9.26 -6.77 -9.28
CA PRO A 515 -9.84 -6.03 -8.17
C PRO A 515 -9.20 -4.63 -8.07
N VAL A 516 -9.94 -3.69 -7.48
CA VAL A 516 -9.36 -2.40 -7.07
C VAL A 516 -8.57 -2.61 -5.78
N MET A 517 -7.38 -2.03 -5.73
CA MET A 517 -6.48 -2.16 -4.60
C MET A 517 -6.56 -0.89 -3.74
N VAL A 518 -6.90 -1.06 -2.46
CA VAL A 518 -7.10 0.06 -1.54
C VAL A 518 -6.17 -0.10 -0.33
N LEU A 519 -5.30 0.88 -0.11
CA LEU A 519 -4.62 1.10 1.15
C LEU A 519 -5.44 2.01 2.05
N ARG A 520 -5.51 1.66 3.33
CA ARG A 520 -6.03 2.53 4.39
C ARG A 520 -4.99 2.69 5.49
N ASN A 521 -4.70 3.93 5.84
CA ASN A 521 -3.82 4.31 6.94
C ASN A 521 -4.62 4.37 8.24
N GLU A 522 -4.38 3.44 9.16
CA GLU A 522 -5.03 3.41 10.48
C GLU A 522 -4.44 4.42 11.46
N GLY A 523 -3.51 5.26 11.01
CA GLY A 523 -2.76 6.17 11.85
C GLY A 523 -1.61 5.47 12.56
N GLY A 524 -1.01 6.15 13.53
CA GLY A 524 0.22 5.70 14.19
C GLY A 524 1.47 6.22 13.49
N LYS A 525 2.60 5.55 13.67
CA LYS A 525 3.88 6.03 13.15
C LYS A 525 4.06 5.71 11.66
N ALA A 526 4.62 6.66 10.93
CA ALA A 526 5.04 6.56 9.56
C ALA A 526 6.32 7.39 9.34
N GLY A 527 6.94 7.26 8.18
CA GLY A 527 8.19 7.97 7.89
C GLY A 527 8.73 7.61 6.52
N TYR A 528 9.80 8.27 6.11
CA TYR A 528 10.48 7.99 4.84
C TYR A 528 11.76 7.19 5.06
N VAL A 529 12.14 6.41 4.07
CA VAL A 529 13.49 5.83 4.04
C VAL A 529 14.52 6.94 3.86
N THR A 530 15.65 6.82 4.54
CA THR A 530 16.70 7.85 4.56
C THR A 530 18.03 7.37 3.98
N GLN A 531 18.12 6.08 3.65
CA GLN A 531 19.36 5.44 3.25
C GLN A 531 19.54 5.43 1.74
N THR A 532 20.78 5.61 1.30
CA THR A 532 21.16 5.56 -0.11
C THR A 532 21.92 4.28 -0.41
N SER A 533 21.89 3.83 -1.67
CA SER A 533 22.52 2.56 -2.07
C SER A 533 24.05 2.54 -1.87
N THR A 534 24.70 3.71 -1.92
CA THR A 534 26.15 3.86 -1.83
C THR A 534 26.62 4.47 -0.51
N GLY A 535 25.70 4.86 0.38
CA GLY A 535 26.00 5.67 1.56
C GLY A 535 26.47 7.09 1.23
N SER A 536 26.40 7.51 -0.05
CA SER A 536 26.75 8.87 -0.45
C SER A 536 25.70 9.87 0.03
N SER A 537 26.15 10.99 0.58
CA SER A 537 25.30 12.14 0.92
C SER A 537 24.89 12.98 -0.29
N SER A 538 25.53 12.79 -1.45
CA SER A 538 25.17 13.46 -2.71
C SER A 538 24.03 12.76 -3.47
N ALA A 539 23.72 11.52 -3.11
CA ALA A 539 22.57 10.79 -3.66
C ALA A 539 21.33 11.09 -2.81
N LYS A 540 20.17 11.17 -3.45
CA LYS A 540 18.90 11.22 -2.73
C LYS A 540 18.47 9.79 -2.35
N PRO A 541 17.84 9.59 -1.18
CA PRO A 541 17.16 8.35 -0.86
C PRO A 541 16.02 8.08 -1.85
N ARG A 542 15.67 6.80 -2.00
CA ARG A 542 14.50 6.38 -2.78
C ARG A 542 13.24 6.95 -2.14
N MET A 543 12.19 7.18 -2.93
CA MET A 543 10.92 7.71 -2.44
C MET A 543 10.02 6.59 -1.93
N VAL A 544 10.49 5.89 -0.88
CA VAL A 544 9.76 4.82 -0.18
C VAL A 544 9.34 5.33 1.20
N ALA A 545 8.12 4.96 1.62
CA ALA A 545 7.59 5.28 2.94
C ALA A 545 7.31 4.01 3.75
N GLY A 546 7.57 4.10 5.05
CA GLY A 546 7.25 3.08 6.05
C GLY A 546 6.04 3.47 6.90
N PHE A 547 5.34 2.47 7.43
CA PHE A 547 4.11 2.60 8.18
C PHE A 547 4.01 1.52 9.26
N GLU A 548 3.52 1.93 10.43
CA GLU A 548 3.18 1.05 11.53
C GLU A 548 1.89 0.27 11.26
N ASN A 549 0.83 0.96 10.82
CA ASN A 549 -0.50 0.37 10.63
C ASN A 549 -1.14 0.76 9.29
N LEU A 550 -0.99 -0.13 8.30
CA LEU A 550 -1.74 -0.07 7.05
C LEU A 550 -2.70 -1.24 6.95
N VAL A 551 -3.79 -1.02 6.22
CA VAL A 551 -4.70 -2.08 5.78
C VAL A 551 -4.72 -2.11 4.26
N PHE A 552 -4.44 -3.28 3.67
CA PHE A 552 -4.48 -3.50 2.23
C PHE A 552 -5.68 -4.36 1.84
N SER A 553 -6.55 -3.81 0.99
CA SER A 553 -7.83 -4.43 0.61
C SER A 553 -7.90 -4.65 -0.90
N LEU A 554 -8.58 -5.72 -1.30
CA LEU A 554 -8.87 -6.06 -2.69
C LEU A 554 -10.38 -6.10 -2.85
N VAL A 555 -10.93 -5.17 -3.63
CA VAL A 555 -12.37 -4.86 -3.62
C VAL A 555 -12.96 -4.84 -5.02
N ASP A 556 -14.23 -5.23 -5.11
CA ASP A 556 -15.03 -5.19 -6.33
C ASP A 556 -16.52 -4.97 -6.00
N GLU A 557 -17.40 -5.19 -6.98
CA GLU A 557 -18.85 -5.03 -6.85
C GLU A 557 -19.51 -5.94 -5.81
N THR A 558 -18.89 -7.05 -5.44
CA THR A 558 -19.38 -8.01 -4.44
C THR A 558 -18.86 -7.71 -3.04
N LEU A 559 -17.80 -6.90 -2.94
CA LEU A 559 -17.22 -6.44 -1.68
C LEU A 559 -16.94 -4.93 -1.73
N PRO A 560 -17.97 -4.07 -1.73
CA PRO A 560 -17.78 -2.62 -1.73
C PRO A 560 -17.02 -2.13 -0.50
N TYR A 561 -16.20 -1.09 -0.69
CA TYR A 561 -15.34 -0.53 0.34
C TYR A 561 -15.92 0.75 0.94
N GLN A 562 -16.02 0.82 2.25
CA GLN A 562 -16.49 2.02 2.94
C GLN A 562 -15.34 3.02 3.15
N MET A 563 -15.46 4.22 2.58
CA MET A 563 -14.46 5.29 2.66
C MET A 563 -14.78 6.38 3.70
N GLY A 564 -15.90 6.26 4.41
CA GLY A 564 -16.27 7.22 5.45
C GLY A 564 -17.58 6.85 6.15
N GLN A 565 -17.97 7.63 7.15
CA GLN A 565 -19.33 7.64 7.71
C GLN A 565 -19.92 9.03 7.51
N THR A 566 -21.03 9.12 6.78
CA THR A 566 -21.89 10.30 6.71
C THR A 566 -23.13 10.02 7.55
N GLU A 567 -23.01 9.93 8.89
CA GLU A 567 -24.20 9.75 9.74
C GLU A 567 -25.29 10.77 9.39
N ALA A 568 -26.34 10.32 8.70
CA ALA A 568 -27.58 11.06 8.57
C ALA A 568 -28.26 11.01 9.94
N SER A 569 -28.04 12.04 10.75
CA SER A 569 -28.79 12.19 12.00
C SER A 569 -30.18 12.69 11.63
N SER A 570 -31.19 11.81 11.66
CA SER A 570 -32.59 12.25 11.62
C SER A 570 -32.87 13.13 12.84
N ILE A 571 -33.35 14.35 12.61
CA ILE A 571 -33.91 15.17 13.70
C ILE A 571 -35.21 14.47 14.11
N GLY A 572 -35.20 13.78 15.26
CA GLY A 572 -36.41 13.22 15.86
C GLY A 572 -37.45 14.29 16.19
N GLU A 573 -38.67 13.87 16.54
CA GLU A 573 -39.81 14.75 16.83
C GLU A 573 -39.42 15.97 17.67
N GLN A 574 -39.63 17.15 17.09
CA GLN A 574 -39.32 18.44 17.70
C GLN A 574 -40.29 18.71 18.85
N SER A 575 -39.75 18.99 20.04
CA SER A 575 -40.47 19.81 21.01
C SER A 575 -40.26 21.28 20.60
N PRO A 576 -41.32 22.09 20.41
CA PRO A 576 -41.17 23.51 20.11
C PRO A 576 -40.40 24.20 21.25
N ASP A 577 -39.50 25.12 20.85
CA ASP A 577 -38.51 25.90 21.61
C ASP A 577 -38.72 26.13 23.13
N ASP A 578 -37.62 25.96 23.90
CA ASP A 578 -37.16 26.89 24.97
C ASP A 578 -35.89 26.41 25.75
N GLY A 579 -35.27 25.28 25.39
CA GLY A 579 -34.17 24.69 26.19
C GLY A 579 -32.76 25.24 25.96
N ILE A 580 -32.40 25.66 24.73
CA ILE A 580 -31.00 25.98 24.36
C ILE A 580 -30.79 27.47 24.09
N LEU A 581 -29.77 28.04 24.73
CA LEU A 581 -29.28 29.40 24.43
C LEU A 581 -27.98 29.32 23.63
N VAL A 582 -27.92 30.03 22.50
CA VAL A 582 -26.72 30.13 21.66
C VAL A 582 -26.35 31.60 21.56
N PHE A 583 -25.22 31.97 22.17
CA PHE A 583 -24.72 33.33 22.23
C PHE A 583 -23.66 33.57 21.14
N GLY A 584 -23.69 34.78 20.57
CA GLY A 584 -22.78 35.18 19.51
C GLY A 584 -23.18 34.67 18.12
N ASN A 585 -24.42 34.23 17.93
CA ASN A 585 -24.95 33.80 16.64
C ASN A 585 -25.72 34.96 15.98
N PRO A 586 -25.36 35.44 14.77
CA PRO A 586 -24.32 34.92 13.85
C PRO A 586 -22.86 35.18 14.32
N THR A 587 -21.92 34.26 14.02
CA THR A 587 -20.50 34.35 14.46
C THR A 587 -19.50 34.28 13.29
N ARG A 588 -18.27 34.79 13.49
CA ARG A 588 -17.11 34.52 12.61
C ARG A 588 -16.22 33.38 13.07
N GLU A 589 -16.21 33.02 14.36
CA GLU A 589 -15.21 32.07 14.85
C GLU A 589 -15.75 31.14 15.92
N THR A 590 -16.48 31.65 16.91
CA THR A 590 -16.93 30.83 18.05
C THR A 590 -18.35 31.14 18.48
N LEU A 591 -19.03 30.13 19.03
CA LEU A 591 -20.33 30.26 19.70
C LEU A 591 -20.22 29.77 21.13
N LEU A 592 -20.94 30.42 22.04
CA LEU A 592 -21.18 29.86 23.38
C LEU A 592 -22.57 29.23 23.38
N VAL A 593 -22.63 27.97 23.75
CA VAL A 593 -23.86 27.18 23.80
C VAL A 593 -24.15 26.84 25.25
N LYS A 594 -25.37 27.14 25.71
CA LYS A 594 -25.90 26.71 27.01
C LYS A 594 -27.06 25.76 26.78
N SER A 595 -26.92 24.56 27.33
CA SER A 595 -27.86 23.44 27.21
C SER A 595 -28.75 23.36 28.46
N PRO A 596 -29.97 22.81 28.35
CA PRO A 596 -30.79 22.50 29.53
C PRO A 596 -30.31 21.22 30.25
N PHE A 597 -29.33 20.50 29.68
CA PHE A 597 -28.74 19.30 30.28
C PHE A 597 -27.43 19.64 31.00
N THR A 598 -27.17 18.97 32.13
CA THR A 598 -25.91 19.09 32.89
C THR A 598 -24.69 18.59 32.13
N ARG A 599 -24.89 17.61 31.25
CA ARG A 599 -23.93 17.10 30.26
C ARG A 599 -24.70 16.75 28.99
N PHE A 600 -24.12 16.98 27.82
CA PHE A 600 -24.83 16.74 26.55
C PHE A 600 -23.92 16.35 25.40
N ILE A 601 -24.51 15.75 24.37
CA ILE A 601 -23.88 15.51 23.07
C ILE A 601 -24.31 16.65 22.14
N TRP A 602 -23.38 17.20 21.38
CA TRP A 602 -23.68 18.22 20.37
C TRP A 602 -23.24 17.75 18.97
N LYS A 603 -23.97 18.20 17.95
CA LYS A 603 -23.71 17.99 16.53
C LYS A 603 -23.95 19.30 15.77
N ILE A 604 -23.08 19.66 14.83
CA ILE A 604 -23.29 20.76 13.89
C ILE A 604 -23.60 20.14 12.54
N ILE A 605 -24.75 20.46 11.98
CA ILE A 605 -25.30 19.83 10.78
C ILE A 605 -25.50 20.94 9.73
N ASN A 606 -25.09 20.74 8.48
CA ASN A 606 -25.36 21.74 7.43
C ASN A 606 -26.80 21.66 6.89
N THR A 607 -27.18 22.58 6.00
CA THR A 607 -28.52 22.60 5.39
C THR A 607 -28.83 21.37 4.53
N GLN A 608 -27.82 20.55 4.21
CA GLN A 608 -27.93 19.29 3.48
C GLN A 608 -28.05 18.07 4.41
N GLY A 609 -28.14 18.27 5.74
CA GLY A 609 -28.28 17.18 6.71
C GLY A 609 -26.96 16.47 7.08
N LEU A 610 -25.82 16.96 6.60
CA LEU A 610 -24.51 16.38 6.90
C LEU A 610 -23.99 16.90 8.25
N CYS A 611 -23.66 15.99 9.17
CA CYS A 611 -22.99 16.32 10.43
C CYS A 611 -21.51 16.68 10.15
N LEU A 612 -21.17 17.96 10.33
CA LEU A 612 -19.82 18.50 10.10
C LEU A 612 -18.95 18.54 11.36
N GLY A 613 -19.56 18.53 12.54
CA GLY A 613 -18.83 18.48 13.80
C GLY A 613 -19.68 17.81 14.87
N LYS A 614 -19.04 17.04 15.77
CA LYS A 614 -19.71 16.41 16.91
C LYS A 614 -18.80 16.41 18.12
N GLY A 615 -19.39 16.32 19.31
CA GLY A 615 -18.64 16.14 20.54
C GLY A 615 -19.54 16.00 21.76
N THR A 616 -18.91 15.88 22.93
CA THR A 616 -19.59 15.89 24.22
C THR A 616 -19.23 17.15 24.99
N ALA A 617 -20.17 17.64 25.80
CA ALA A 617 -19.98 18.69 26.76
C ALA A 617 -20.15 18.10 28.16
N GLU A 618 -19.11 18.24 28.97
CA GLU A 618 -19.04 17.75 30.35
C GLU A 618 -19.70 18.70 31.36
N THR A 619 -20.17 19.85 30.89
CA THR A 619 -20.91 20.84 31.68
C THR A 619 -22.12 21.34 30.88
N GLU A 620 -23.02 22.09 31.51
CA GLU A 620 -24.18 22.71 30.85
C GLU A 620 -23.82 23.72 29.77
N GLN A 621 -22.54 24.09 29.64
CA GLN A 621 -22.07 25.07 28.66
C GLN A 621 -20.86 24.56 27.88
N ILE A 622 -20.77 24.94 26.60
CA ILE A 622 -19.58 24.69 25.79
C ILE A 622 -19.34 25.83 24.81
N ARG A 623 -18.07 26.13 24.57
CA ARG A 623 -17.67 27.03 23.48
C ARG A 623 -17.32 26.21 22.25
N LEU A 624 -18.09 26.36 21.18
CA LEU A 624 -17.88 25.68 19.91
C LEU A 624 -17.02 26.55 18.98
N ASN A 625 -16.01 25.93 18.37
CA ASN A 625 -15.16 26.58 17.36
C ASN A 625 -15.73 26.29 15.97
N LEU A 626 -16.14 27.34 15.27
CA LEU A 626 -16.66 27.29 13.91
C LEU A 626 -15.65 27.75 12.85
N LYS A 627 -14.41 28.08 13.24
CA LYS A 627 -13.34 28.45 12.30
C LYS A 627 -13.10 27.42 11.19
N PRO A 628 -13.24 26.09 11.41
CA PRO A 628 -13.06 25.10 10.35
C PRO A 628 -14.20 25.02 9.32
N PHE A 629 -15.37 25.62 9.58
CA PHE A 629 -16.53 25.54 8.70
C PHE A 629 -16.59 26.75 7.76
N ASP A 630 -17.11 26.52 6.54
CA ASP A 630 -17.36 27.59 5.56
C ASP A 630 -18.45 28.56 6.04
N SER A 631 -18.49 29.78 5.48
CA SER A 631 -19.60 30.72 5.73
C SER A 631 -20.92 30.13 5.24
N GLY A 632 -21.95 30.12 6.09
CA GLY A 632 -23.20 29.43 5.79
C GLY A 632 -24.14 29.26 6.96
N VAL A 633 -25.28 28.60 6.69
CA VAL A 633 -26.30 28.25 7.68
C VAL A 633 -26.10 26.81 8.12
N TYR A 634 -26.15 26.59 9.42
CA TYR A 634 -26.06 25.27 10.05
C TYR A 634 -27.16 25.09 11.08
N VAL A 635 -27.34 23.85 11.53
CA VAL A 635 -28.21 23.43 12.61
C VAL A 635 -27.32 22.85 13.71
N LEU A 636 -27.32 23.49 14.88
CA LEU A 636 -26.78 22.92 16.09
C LEU A 636 -27.83 21.98 16.68
N HIS A 637 -27.53 20.70 16.77
CA HIS A 637 -28.33 19.71 17.46
C HIS A 637 -27.67 19.35 18.79
N ILE A 638 -28.43 19.29 19.87
CA ILE A 638 -27.96 18.85 21.19
C ILE A 638 -28.91 17.78 21.73
N SER A 639 -28.38 16.75 22.36
CA SER A 639 -29.16 15.72 23.05
C SER A 639 -28.59 15.39 24.42
N ASP A 640 -29.42 14.80 25.28
CA ASP A 640 -28.90 14.09 26.45
C ASP A 640 -28.09 12.84 26.01
N PHE A 641 -27.31 12.29 26.94
CA PHE A 641 -26.45 11.13 26.67
C PHE A 641 -27.24 9.84 26.38
N GLU A 642 -28.49 9.77 26.82
CA GLU A 642 -29.40 8.66 26.51
C GLU A 642 -30.10 8.82 25.15
N GLY A 643 -29.97 9.99 24.51
CA GLY A 643 -30.60 10.28 23.21
C GLY A 643 -32.13 10.39 23.26
N LYS A 644 -32.72 10.49 24.45
CA LYS A 644 -34.18 10.52 24.65
C LYS A 644 -34.77 11.91 24.51
N ARG A 645 -33.97 12.95 24.78
CA ARG A 645 -34.36 14.34 24.61
C ARG A 645 -33.34 15.06 23.76
N SER A 646 -33.81 15.75 22.74
CA SER A 646 -32.98 16.57 21.88
C SER A 646 -33.64 17.88 21.52
N PHE A 647 -32.81 18.83 21.12
CA PHE A 647 -33.23 20.14 20.62
C PHE A 647 -32.31 20.54 19.48
N ALA A 648 -32.82 21.39 18.58
CA ALA A 648 -32.08 21.89 17.44
C ALA A 648 -32.19 23.43 17.37
N LYS A 649 -31.13 24.11 16.98
CA LYS A 649 -31.10 25.57 16.83
C LYS A 649 -30.32 25.97 15.58
N LYS A 650 -30.89 26.88 14.78
CA LYS A 650 -30.21 27.46 13.62
C LYS A 650 -29.01 28.29 14.09
N ILE A 651 -27.84 28.05 13.49
CA ILE A 651 -26.63 28.87 13.66
C ILE A 651 -26.11 29.37 12.31
N ILE A 652 -25.47 30.53 12.31
CA ILE A 652 -24.99 31.21 11.10
C ILE A 652 -23.50 31.54 11.29
N LYS A 653 -22.67 31.04 10.36
CA LYS A 653 -21.25 31.40 10.23
C LYS A 653 -21.13 32.49 9.18
N LEU A 654 -20.63 33.66 9.59
CA LEU A 654 -20.26 34.78 8.73
C LEU A 654 -18.94 34.50 8.01
#